data_AF-A0A954T3M5-F1
#
_entry.id   AF-A0A954T3M5-F1
#
_cell.length_a   1.000
_cell.length_b   1.000
_cell.length_c   1.000
_cell.angle_alpha   90.00
_cell.angle_beta   90.00
_cell.angle_gamma   90.00
#
_symmetry.space_group_name_H-M   'P 1'
#
loop_
_entity.id
_entity.type
_entity.pdbx_description
1 polymer ?
#
loop_
_entity_poly.entity_id
_entity_poly.type
_entity_poly.pdbx_seq_one_letter_code
_entity_poly.pdbx_strand_id
1 'polypeptide(L)'
;MVRAGSRSLSAVGRILLLLVLVASAISHGSRTAQADEAPFPGRQSKWNGFTRYDFEVDGKPVLVVAPATSAPGKPWVWHGEFFGHRPAPDIALLKRGFHVAYMRVPNMLGSPKAVAHWNACYSELTGKYGLAKKVALVGLSRGGLYCYNWAIANPDKVACIYGDAPVCDFKSWPGGRGSGKGSTRDWKLVLEQYGFKSDDEALAYQGNPVDNLAPLARHQVPLLHVYGDADEVVPWDENTGLIAERYRKLGGQITLIAKPGVGHHPHGLEDSTPIVEFIARHAAVTVMQDTLARPQRPNIVLILVDDMGYGDPQCFNPESKCVTPNIDRLAAQGMRLTDAHAAGSVCVPSRYGLLTGRYPFRKKLNWREEPCIDKDTPTVASMLRGAGYHTAMVGKWHLGFEPGERNTGARIAGGPVDRGFDSYFGVDLPNLPPFTWIENDHVAILPTEAYQVDPEEGIALPVAFNGSPSAPGWRLQAILPEITKRAVDYIHDRAEKEEPFFLYFAQTSPHEPVVPSAAFRGKSGIAPVADFVMETDWSAGQVMEAVEEAGIADNTLVVFTADNGHSHYTGWDDLIKAGHQPSGPYRGHKGDIWEGGHRVPLVVRWPGKVAAGSASDRTVSLTDLFATFAGVVGDPLPADGAEDSISFLPDLLGEGEGTRTGLVSHSNMGEFALRDGSWKIVYRMAGKNVEASRGQATIAELYDLEHDIAEANNLADQHPDIVATLTAKLNAVIHRGATRENISAHNDCDVDFRKTQTERWAPVAASDTTTAPKGFTPLFDGKTWANWDHPAHLDGVWEIADGVIRLRTDEPPREKGRDYNLATEKHFKDFTLMIDWRLTGEPHVRPHQWLKDDGTFYTDAEGKTIMKDNLTWGDSGIYLRGARLAQVNIWCQPCGSGEVGTKFKDLQATQEERLKTMPSTRADKGLGEWNRFVITLRVDRVDVSLNGAQVIQGARVKDIPAEGPITLQNHKDAVEFRNIFIQE
;
A
#
# COMPACT_ATOMS: atom_id res chain seq x y z
N MET A 1 51.80 38.95 37.21
CA MET A 1 51.06 37.69 37.50
C MET A 1 49.90 38.02 38.42
N VAL A 2 48.63 37.73 38.17
CA VAL A 2 47.91 37.21 36.99
C VAL A 2 46.46 37.67 37.16
N ARG A 3 45.98 38.53 36.26
CA ARG A 3 44.57 38.80 35.96
C ARG A 3 44.57 39.72 34.73
N ALA A 4 43.94 39.29 33.65
CA ALA A 4 43.65 40.15 32.51
C ALA A 4 42.24 39.84 32.02
N GLY A 5 41.33 40.77 32.30
CA GLY A 5 40.07 40.91 31.59
C GLY A 5 40.20 41.95 30.48
N SER A 6 39.33 41.78 29.48
CA SER A 6 38.77 42.76 28.54
C SER A 6 39.67 43.76 27.80
N ARG A 7 39.62 43.72 26.46
CA ARG A 7 39.06 44.79 25.61
C ARG A 7 39.07 44.42 24.12
N SER A 8 38.11 45.01 23.43
CA SER A 8 37.70 44.88 22.03
C SER A 8 38.79 45.07 20.98
N LEU A 9 38.64 44.39 19.84
CA LEU A 9 39.14 44.86 18.54
C LEU A 9 38.04 44.73 17.46
N SER A 10 38.03 45.74 16.60
CA SER A 10 36.92 46.27 15.82
C SER A 10 36.82 45.72 14.39
N ALA A 11 35.75 46.15 13.71
CA ALA A 11 35.21 45.74 12.42
C ALA A 11 36.09 45.93 11.14
N VAL A 12 37.42 45.79 11.22
CA VAL A 12 38.31 45.98 10.05
C VAL A 12 39.07 44.69 9.64
N GLY A 13 38.86 43.58 10.35
CA GLY A 13 39.49 42.28 10.03
C GLY A 13 38.65 41.31 9.17
N ARG A 14 37.47 41.71 8.68
CA ARG A 14 36.56 40.85 7.89
C ARG A 14 36.37 41.24 6.43
N ILE A 15 37.13 42.22 5.92
CA ILE A 15 37.05 42.68 4.53
C ILE A 15 38.47 42.76 3.95
N LEU A 16 39.16 41.62 3.84
CA LEU A 16 40.34 41.47 2.96
C LEU A 16 40.67 40.00 2.62
N LEU A 17 39.65 39.12 2.57
CA LEU A 17 39.80 37.72 2.14
C LEU A 17 38.70 37.30 1.16
N LEU A 18 38.25 38.22 0.31
CA LEU A 18 37.16 37.99 -0.65
C LEU A 18 37.41 38.56 -2.06
N LEU A 19 38.67 38.87 -2.44
CA LEU A 19 38.95 39.55 -3.71
C LEU A 19 40.21 39.09 -4.48
N VAL A 20 40.67 37.84 -4.34
CA VAL A 20 41.79 37.29 -5.16
C VAL A 20 41.56 35.88 -5.75
N LEU A 21 40.34 35.32 -5.72
CA LEU A 21 40.07 34.00 -6.36
C LEU A 21 38.90 34.02 -7.36
N VAL A 22 38.86 35.05 -8.21
CA VAL A 22 38.17 35.01 -9.52
C VAL A 22 39.05 35.72 -10.55
N ALA A 23 40.12 35.04 -11.01
CA ALA A 23 40.82 35.30 -12.28
C ALA A 23 42.05 34.39 -12.40
N SER A 24 41.84 33.12 -12.79
CA SER A 24 42.80 32.29 -13.54
C SER A 24 42.13 30.98 -13.91
N ALA A 25 41.21 31.06 -14.87
CA ALA A 25 40.97 29.94 -15.75
C ALA A 25 42.09 29.91 -16.81
N ILE A 26 42.43 28.70 -17.26
CA ILE A 26 43.18 28.32 -18.47
C ILE A 26 44.63 27.88 -18.24
N SER A 27 44.84 26.61 -18.60
CA SER A 27 46.08 25.84 -18.74
C SER A 27 46.77 25.42 -17.44
N HIS A 28 46.64 24.13 -17.11
CA HIS A 28 47.74 23.17 -17.04
C HIS A 28 47.09 21.78 -16.94
N GLY A 29 47.18 21.00 -18.03
CA GLY A 29 46.80 19.60 -18.00
C GLY A 29 47.78 18.83 -17.12
N SER A 30 47.26 18.08 -16.15
CA SER A 30 47.97 16.97 -15.54
C SER A 30 47.26 15.68 -15.95
N ARG A 31 47.91 14.97 -16.88
CA ARG A 31 47.67 13.55 -17.13
C ARG A 31 47.77 12.79 -15.81
N THR A 32 46.66 12.27 -15.32
CA THR A 32 46.66 10.96 -14.68
C THR A 32 46.23 9.98 -15.75
N ALA A 33 47.23 9.38 -16.40
CA ALA A 33 47.04 8.13 -17.11
C ALA A 33 46.61 7.09 -16.07
N GLN A 34 45.30 6.95 -15.91
CA GLN A 34 44.73 5.80 -15.24
C GLN A 34 44.89 4.64 -16.22
N ALA A 35 45.57 3.58 -15.76
CA ALA A 35 46.03 2.46 -16.56
C ALA A 35 45.00 1.99 -17.59
N ASP A 36 45.45 1.76 -18.82
CA ASP A 36 44.69 1.19 -19.92
C ASP A 36 43.82 0.01 -19.41
N GLU A 37 42.50 0.21 -19.38
CA GLU A 37 41.57 -0.89 -19.21
C GLU A 37 41.80 -1.88 -20.35
N ALA A 38 42.05 -3.14 -20.03
CA ALA A 38 42.32 -4.16 -21.02
C ALA A 38 41.15 -4.22 -22.03
N PRO A 39 41.37 -3.97 -23.33
CA PRO A 39 40.34 -4.19 -24.34
C PRO A 39 39.93 -5.67 -24.32
N PHE A 40 38.67 -5.96 -24.65
CA PHE A 40 38.24 -7.34 -24.86
C PHE A 40 39.20 -8.04 -25.85
N PRO A 41 39.54 -9.32 -25.64
CA PRO A 41 40.53 -9.99 -26.46
C PRO A 41 39.99 -10.32 -27.85
N GLY A 42 40.87 -10.86 -28.69
CA GLY A 42 40.48 -11.45 -29.97
C GLY A 42 40.42 -10.46 -31.14
N ARG A 43 39.69 -10.84 -32.18
CA ARG A 43 39.67 -10.12 -33.46
C ARG A 43 38.81 -8.87 -33.35
N GLN A 44 39.36 -7.72 -33.73
CA GLN A 44 38.62 -6.47 -33.80
C GLN A 44 37.99 -6.24 -35.18
N SER A 45 36.77 -5.71 -35.19
CA SER A 45 36.05 -5.26 -36.40
C SER A 45 35.12 -4.09 -36.07
N LYS A 46 34.37 -3.59 -37.06
CA LYS A 46 33.35 -2.55 -36.86
C LYS A 46 31.95 -3.12 -37.03
N TRP A 47 31.02 -2.74 -36.15
CA TRP A 47 29.60 -3.05 -36.23
C TRP A 47 28.79 -1.77 -36.01
N ASN A 48 28.07 -1.32 -37.04
CA ASN A 48 27.30 -0.06 -37.01
C ASN A 48 28.10 1.16 -36.48
N GLY A 49 29.39 1.24 -36.81
CA GLY A 49 30.30 2.30 -36.37
C GLY A 49 31.01 2.06 -35.02
N PHE A 50 30.55 1.09 -34.22
CA PHE A 50 31.15 0.72 -32.94
C PHE A 50 32.22 -0.37 -33.09
N THR A 51 33.14 -0.46 -32.12
CA THR A 51 34.18 -1.48 -32.13
C THR A 51 33.62 -2.80 -31.63
N ARG A 52 33.78 -3.86 -32.42
CA ARG A 52 33.40 -5.24 -32.08
C ARG A 52 34.65 -6.07 -31.83
N TYR A 53 34.58 -6.92 -30.82
CA TYR A 53 35.60 -7.89 -30.44
C TYR A 53 35.02 -9.30 -30.56
N ASP A 54 35.76 -10.21 -31.15
CA ASP A 54 35.37 -11.62 -31.34
C ASP A 54 36.44 -12.53 -30.72
N PHE A 55 36.06 -13.33 -29.72
CA PHE A 55 36.93 -14.24 -28.97
C PHE A 55 36.16 -15.51 -28.53
N GLU A 56 36.78 -16.36 -27.72
CA GLU A 56 36.15 -17.58 -27.21
C GLU A 56 36.11 -17.59 -25.68
N VAL A 57 34.98 -18.08 -25.13
CA VAL A 57 34.85 -18.44 -23.72
C VAL A 57 34.26 -19.84 -23.64
N ASP A 58 34.89 -20.71 -22.86
CA ASP A 58 34.48 -22.11 -22.71
C ASP A 58 34.34 -22.85 -24.07
N GLY A 59 35.26 -22.57 -24.99
CA GLY A 59 35.27 -23.13 -26.35
C GLY A 59 34.11 -22.69 -27.23
N LYS A 60 33.38 -21.62 -26.87
CA LYS A 60 32.28 -21.06 -27.68
C LYS A 60 32.62 -19.63 -28.13
N PRO A 61 32.26 -19.24 -29.36
CA PRO A 61 32.45 -17.87 -29.81
C PRO A 61 31.63 -16.88 -29.00
N VAL A 62 32.29 -15.84 -28.51
CA VAL A 62 31.69 -14.67 -27.85
C VAL A 62 32.06 -13.44 -28.65
N LEU A 63 31.08 -12.57 -28.85
CA LEU A 63 31.32 -11.22 -29.34
C LEU A 63 30.90 -10.20 -28.31
N VAL A 64 31.64 -9.09 -28.27
CA VAL A 64 31.27 -7.89 -27.52
C VAL A 64 31.42 -6.69 -28.43
N VAL A 65 30.36 -5.90 -28.56
CA VAL A 65 30.42 -4.57 -29.17
C VAL A 65 30.57 -3.56 -28.04
N ALA A 66 31.67 -2.81 -28.06
CA ALA A 66 31.95 -1.78 -27.08
C ALA A 66 31.47 -0.41 -27.58
N PRO A 67 30.91 0.43 -26.69
CA PRO A 67 30.59 1.81 -27.01
C PRO A 67 31.87 2.62 -27.26
N ALA A 68 31.74 3.78 -27.91
CA ALA A 68 32.88 4.69 -28.08
C ALA A 68 33.37 5.25 -26.71
N THR A 69 32.45 5.42 -25.77
CA THR A 69 32.71 5.78 -24.38
C THR A 69 31.78 4.94 -23.53
N SER A 70 32.33 4.12 -22.65
CA SER A 70 31.53 3.28 -21.76
C SER A 70 30.76 4.15 -20.78
N ALA A 71 29.48 3.84 -20.62
CA ALA A 71 28.71 4.36 -19.52
C ALA A 71 29.37 3.86 -18.25
N PRO A 72 29.42 4.71 -17.21
CA PRO A 72 29.94 4.29 -15.94
C PRO A 72 29.26 3.01 -15.41
N GLY A 73 30.01 2.18 -14.67
CA GLY A 73 29.51 0.88 -14.19
C GLY A 73 29.47 -0.19 -15.28
N LYS A 74 29.83 0.16 -16.53
CA LYS A 74 29.90 -0.73 -17.70
C LYS A 74 28.64 -1.57 -17.88
N PRO A 75 27.45 -0.93 -17.97
CA PRO A 75 26.21 -1.64 -18.18
C PRO A 75 26.25 -2.36 -19.53
N TRP A 76 25.53 -3.46 -19.63
CA TRP A 76 25.57 -4.30 -20.81
C TRP A 76 24.26 -5.04 -21.03
N VAL A 77 23.99 -5.28 -22.31
CA VAL A 77 22.90 -6.13 -22.77
C VAL A 77 23.48 -7.43 -23.33
N TRP A 78 22.76 -8.52 -23.11
CA TRP A 78 23.18 -9.84 -23.56
C TRP A 78 22.06 -10.55 -24.29
N HIS A 79 22.31 -10.83 -25.57
CA HIS A 79 21.33 -11.46 -26.45
C HIS A 79 21.30 -12.98 -26.30
N GLY A 80 20.09 -13.55 -26.25
CA GLY A 80 19.86 -15.00 -26.27
C GLY A 80 20.21 -15.65 -27.61
N GLU A 81 19.74 -15.04 -28.70
CA GLU A 81 19.95 -15.43 -30.10
C GLU A 81 19.79 -14.18 -30.99
N PHE A 82 20.08 -14.31 -32.29
CA PHE A 82 19.77 -13.29 -33.31
C PHE A 82 20.45 -11.91 -33.14
N PHE A 83 21.63 -11.86 -32.50
CA PHE A 83 22.44 -10.64 -32.45
C PHE A 83 22.55 -9.98 -33.84
N GLY A 84 22.24 -8.68 -33.90
CA GLY A 84 22.24 -7.89 -35.12
C GLY A 84 20.91 -7.82 -35.88
N HIS A 85 19.90 -8.57 -35.47
CA HIS A 85 18.54 -8.39 -35.98
C HIS A 85 17.88 -7.16 -35.34
N ARG A 86 17.30 -6.26 -36.14
CA ARG A 86 16.68 -5.00 -35.68
C ARG A 86 17.58 -4.23 -34.70
N PRO A 87 18.79 -3.82 -35.10
CA PRO A 87 19.83 -3.33 -34.18
C PRO A 87 19.56 -1.93 -33.61
N ALA A 88 18.41 -1.30 -33.89
CA ALA A 88 18.12 0.06 -33.47
C ALA A 88 18.18 0.26 -31.94
N PRO A 89 17.60 -0.62 -31.09
CA PRO A 89 17.76 -0.52 -29.64
C PRO A 89 19.22 -0.68 -29.20
N ASP A 90 19.96 -1.65 -29.76
CA ASP A 90 21.37 -1.87 -29.44
C ASP A 90 22.25 -0.67 -29.81
N ILE A 91 22.04 -0.09 -30.99
CA ILE A 91 22.74 1.12 -31.45
C ILE A 91 22.44 2.30 -30.51
N ALA A 92 21.18 2.46 -30.09
CA ALA A 92 20.79 3.51 -29.15
C ALA A 92 21.43 3.31 -27.77
N LEU A 93 21.48 2.08 -27.27
CA LEU A 93 22.13 1.73 -26.00
C LEU A 93 23.66 1.89 -26.07
N LEU A 94 24.30 1.51 -27.18
CA LEU A 94 25.74 1.76 -27.43
C LEU A 94 26.06 3.25 -27.45
N LYS A 95 25.20 4.09 -28.05
CA LYS A 95 25.33 5.56 -27.97
C LYS A 95 25.19 6.09 -26.54
N ARG A 96 24.44 5.38 -25.68
CA ARG A 96 24.31 5.65 -24.24
C ARG A 96 25.39 4.98 -23.39
N GLY A 97 26.39 4.33 -24.00
CA GLY A 97 27.53 3.76 -23.28
C GLY A 97 27.36 2.31 -22.80
N PHE A 98 26.33 1.59 -23.24
CA PHE A 98 26.19 0.16 -22.94
C PHE A 98 27.11 -0.68 -23.82
N HIS A 99 27.55 -1.83 -23.30
CA HIS A 99 28.15 -2.89 -24.10
C HIS A 99 27.07 -3.86 -24.59
N VAL A 100 27.27 -4.45 -25.77
CA VAL A 100 26.35 -5.47 -26.32
C VAL A 100 27.12 -6.76 -26.47
N ALA A 101 26.71 -7.80 -25.74
CA ALA A 101 27.34 -9.11 -25.78
C ALA A 101 26.45 -10.15 -26.45
N TYR A 102 27.08 -11.15 -27.07
CA TYR A 102 26.41 -12.34 -27.57
C TYR A 102 27.34 -13.56 -27.51
N MET A 103 26.86 -14.66 -26.96
CA MET A 103 27.57 -15.95 -26.95
C MET A 103 26.88 -16.89 -27.92
N ARG A 104 27.62 -17.40 -28.90
CA ARG A 104 27.08 -18.29 -29.92
C ARG A 104 27.04 -19.73 -29.42
N VAL A 105 25.90 -20.12 -28.85
CA VAL A 105 25.57 -21.50 -28.43
C VAL A 105 24.33 -22.03 -29.17
N PRO A 106 24.35 -22.06 -30.52
CA PRO A 106 23.17 -22.37 -31.31
C PRO A 106 22.68 -23.78 -31.07
N ASN A 107 21.38 -24.00 -31.28
CA ASN A 107 20.71 -25.30 -31.17
C ASN A 107 20.65 -25.88 -29.74
N MET A 108 21.09 -25.16 -28.71
CA MET A 108 21.04 -25.66 -27.33
C MET A 108 19.74 -25.29 -26.60
N LEU A 109 18.93 -24.39 -27.16
CA LEU A 109 17.55 -24.05 -26.75
C LEU A 109 17.41 -23.79 -25.24
N GLY A 110 18.35 -23.05 -24.65
CA GLY A 110 18.34 -22.72 -23.22
C GLY A 110 18.48 -23.93 -22.27
N SER A 111 18.92 -25.09 -22.76
CA SER A 111 19.12 -26.30 -21.94
C SER A 111 20.12 -26.08 -20.79
N PRO A 112 20.16 -26.98 -19.78
CA PRO A 112 21.14 -26.89 -18.69
C PRO A 112 22.59 -26.75 -19.17
N LYS A 113 22.95 -27.37 -20.31
CA LYS A 113 24.27 -27.20 -20.95
C LYS A 113 24.50 -25.77 -21.46
N ALA A 114 23.48 -25.15 -22.04
CA ALA A 114 23.54 -23.74 -22.46
C ALA A 114 23.72 -22.81 -21.25
N VAL A 115 22.99 -23.05 -20.16
CA VAL A 115 23.10 -22.29 -18.91
C VAL A 115 24.51 -22.38 -18.32
N ALA A 116 25.15 -23.55 -18.38
CA ALA A 116 26.53 -23.72 -17.93
C ALA A 116 27.54 -22.89 -18.76
N HIS A 117 27.44 -22.93 -20.09
CA HIS A 117 28.24 -22.08 -20.98
C HIS A 117 28.01 -20.58 -20.70
N TRP A 118 26.76 -20.18 -20.49
CA TRP A 118 26.42 -18.80 -20.12
C TRP A 118 27.00 -18.41 -18.76
N ASN A 119 26.98 -19.28 -17.74
CA ASN A 119 27.63 -19.00 -16.46
C ASN A 119 29.14 -18.74 -16.61
N ALA A 120 29.83 -19.48 -17.49
CA ALA A 120 31.24 -19.25 -17.79
C ALA A 120 31.46 -17.91 -18.51
N CYS A 121 30.63 -17.59 -19.51
CA CYS A 121 30.68 -16.31 -20.23
C CYS A 121 30.42 -15.12 -19.30
N TYR A 122 29.37 -15.18 -18.48
CA TYR A 122 29.06 -14.14 -17.50
C TYR A 122 30.24 -13.92 -16.54
N SER A 123 30.83 -15.01 -16.02
CA SER A 123 31.96 -14.92 -15.08
C SER A 123 33.19 -14.30 -15.74
N GLU A 124 33.47 -14.62 -17.00
CA GLU A 124 34.55 -14.00 -17.77
C GLU A 124 34.28 -12.50 -18.00
N LEU A 125 33.07 -12.15 -18.47
CA LEU A 125 32.71 -10.78 -18.83
C LEU A 125 32.65 -9.83 -17.63
N THR A 126 32.10 -10.29 -16.51
CA THR A 126 31.99 -9.48 -15.28
C THR A 126 33.28 -9.53 -14.46
N GLY A 127 33.95 -10.67 -14.39
CA GLY A 127 35.16 -10.86 -13.57
C GLY A 127 36.42 -10.26 -14.20
N LYS A 128 36.68 -10.53 -15.49
CA LYS A 128 37.92 -10.08 -16.15
C LYS A 128 37.80 -8.73 -16.85
N TYR A 129 36.65 -8.45 -17.45
CA TYR A 129 36.46 -7.22 -18.25
C TYR A 129 35.62 -6.16 -17.54
N GLY A 130 35.16 -6.45 -16.32
CA GLY A 130 34.51 -5.49 -15.43
C GLY A 130 33.13 -5.03 -15.90
N LEU A 131 32.42 -5.82 -16.73
CA LEU A 131 31.03 -5.52 -17.04
C LEU A 131 30.15 -5.60 -15.78
N ALA A 132 29.05 -4.84 -15.75
CA ALA A 132 28.16 -4.76 -14.59
C ALA A 132 27.71 -6.14 -14.09
N LYS A 133 27.63 -6.33 -12.76
CA LYS A 133 27.18 -7.60 -12.16
C LYS A 133 25.71 -7.94 -12.49
N LYS A 134 24.86 -6.96 -12.81
CA LYS A 134 23.50 -7.22 -13.28
C LYS A 134 23.39 -6.93 -14.77
N VAL A 135 22.92 -7.90 -15.54
CA VAL A 135 22.83 -7.84 -17.01
C VAL A 135 21.38 -7.66 -17.48
N ALA A 136 21.16 -6.85 -18.52
CA ALA A 136 19.89 -6.82 -19.25
C ALA A 136 19.87 -7.94 -20.29
N LEU A 137 18.87 -8.81 -20.22
CA LEU A 137 18.73 -9.93 -21.15
C LEU A 137 17.78 -9.56 -22.28
N VAL A 138 18.17 -9.92 -23.51
CA VAL A 138 17.39 -9.67 -24.72
C VAL A 138 17.03 -11.00 -25.40
N GLY A 139 15.77 -11.40 -25.26
CA GLY A 139 15.25 -12.68 -25.73
C GLY A 139 14.27 -12.50 -26.90
N LEU A 140 14.77 -12.59 -28.14
CA LEU A 140 13.91 -12.59 -29.33
C LEU A 140 13.57 -14.01 -29.76
N SER A 141 12.29 -14.32 -29.99
CA SER A 141 11.84 -15.65 -30.45
C SER A 141 12.44 -16.76 -29.56
N ARG A 142 13.08 -17.79 -30.15
CA ARG A 142 13.76 -18.87 -29.40
C ARG A 142 14.83 -18.38 -28.40
N GLY A 143 15.33 -17.16 -28.56
CA GLY A 143 16.24 -16.50 -27.61
C GLY A 143 15.63 -16.34 -26.21
N GLY A 144 14.30 -16.33 -26.11
CA GLY A 144 13.56 -16.35 -24.84
C GLY A 144 13.96 -17.53 -23.94
N LEU A 145 14.08 -18.75 -24.49
CA LEU A 145 14.47 -19.94 -23.73
C LEU A 145 15.84 -19.78 -23.07
N TYR A 146 16.82 -19.20 -23.78
CA TYR A 146 18.16 -18.96 -23.21
C TYR A 146 18.12 -17.92 -22.10
N CYS A 147 17.46 -16.79 -22.35
CA CYS A 147 17.38 -15.68 -21.40
C CYS A 147 16.66 -16.10 -20.12
N TYR A 148 15.47 -16.68 -20.24
CA TYR A 148 14.68 -17.07 -19.08
C TYR A 148 15.30 -18.22 -18.30
N ASN A 149 15.79 -19.28 -18.95
CA ASN A 149 16.40 -20.39 -18.21
C ASN A 149 17.68 -19.96 -17.48
N TRP A 150 18.51 -19.10 -18.09
CA TRP A 150 19.68 -18.55 -17.41
C TRP A 150 19.29 -17.61 -16.27
N ALA A 151 18.28 -16.74 -16.48
CA ALA A 151 17.77 -15.82 -15.48
C ALA A 151 17.18 -16.55 -14.26
N ILE A 152 16.38 -17.60 -14.48
CA ILE A 152 15.77 -18.41 -13.42
C ILE A 152 16.84 -19.10 -12.58
N ALA A 153 17.94 -19.54 -13.21
CA ALA A 153 19.08 -20.13 -12.52
C ALA A 153 20.00 -19.11 -11.81
N ASN A 154 19.89 -17.82 -12.16
CA ASN A 154 20.75 -16.74 -11.67
C ASN A 154 19.98 -15.42 -11.42
N PRO A 155 18.88 -15.44 -10.64
CA PRO A 155 17.94 -14.32 -10.59
C PRO A 155 18.55 -13.04 -9.99
N ASP A 156 19.56 -13.17 -9.12
CA ASP A 156 20.32 -12.08 -8.51
C ASP A 156 21.24 -11.34 -9.51
N LYS A 157 21.55 -11.94 -10.66
CA LYS A 157 22.45 -11.41 -11.69
C LYS A 157 21.73 -10.72 -12.84
N VAL A 158 20.40 -10.61 -12.76
CA VAL A 158 19.56 -10.06 -13.83
C VAL A 158 19.10 -8.66 -13.46
N ALA A 159 19.31 -7.71 -14.38
CA ALA A 159 18.82 -6.34 -14.24
C ALA A 159 17.35 -6.23 -14.71
N CYS A 160 17.07 -6.77 -15.89
CA CYS A 160 15.73 -6.88 -16.47
C CYS A 160 15.75 -7.86 -17.65
N ILE A 161 14.57 -8.25 -18.13
CA ILE A 161 14.43 -9.05 -19.36
C ILE A 161 13.54 -8.30 -20.35
N TYR A 162 14.08 -8.02 -21.54
CA TYR A 162 13.29 -7.64 -22.70
C TYR A 162 13.06 -8.87 -23.58
N GLY A 163 11.81 -9.30 -23.70
CA GLY A 163 11.37 -10.36 -24.59
C GLY A 163 10.65 -9.81 -25.82
N ASP A 164 10.99 -10.29 -27.02
CA ASP A 164 10.27 -9.98 -28.26
C ASP A 164 9.74 -11.24 -28.95
N ALA A 165 8.42 -11.42 -28.90
CA ALA A 165 7.74 -12.68 -29.17
C ALA A 165 8.53 -13.88 -28.59
N PRO A 166 8.91 -13.84 -27.30
CA PRO A 166 9.86 -14.79 -26.74
C PRO A 166 9.21 -16.16 -26.57
N VAL A 167 9.92 -17.19 -27.00
CA VAL A 167 9.57 -18.57 -26.67
C VAL A 167 9.90 -18.79 -25.20
N CYS A 168 8.87 -19.09 -24.42
CA CYS A 168 8.95 -19.35 -22.99
C CYS A 168 8.46 -20.75 -22.61
N ASP A 169 7.95 -21.52 -23.58
CA ASP A 169 7.64 -22.93 -23.40
C ASP A 169 8.11 -23.73 -24.63
N PHE A 170 9.05 -24.65 -24.44
CA PHE A 170 9.51 -25.49 -25.54
C PHE A 170 8.42 -26.46 -26.04
N LYS A 171 7.38 -26.73 -25.25
CA LYS A 171 6.22 -27.55 -25.65
C LYS A 171 5.32 -26.80 -26.64
N SER A 172 5.23 -25.47 -26.48
CA SER A 172 4.60 -24.56 -27.44
C SER A 172 5.43 -24.51 -28.72
N TRP A 173 6.64 -23.94 -28.67
CA TRP A 173 7.60 -23.96 -29.76
C TRP A 173 8.95 -24.42 -29.22
N PRO A 174 9.60 -25.46 -29.78
CA PRO A 174 9.31 -26.08 -31.07
C PRO A 174 8.32 -27.26 -31.01
N GLY A 175 7.74 -27.59 -29.86
CA GLY A 175 6.93 -28.79 -29.71
C GLY A 175 5.65 -28.84 -30.54
N GLY A 176 5.01 -27.69 -30.79
CA GLY A 176 3.72 -27.63 -31.50
C GLY A 176 2.63 -28.45 -30.79
N ARG A 177 2.66 -28.49 -29.46
CA ARG A 177 1.73 -29.30 -28.64
C ARG A 177 0.54 -28.49 -28.13
N GLY A 178 0.52 -27.19 -28.43
CA GLY A 178 -0.64 -26.31 -28.33
C GLY A 178 -1.18 -25.93 -29.71
N SER A 179 -1.64 -24.69 -29.83
CA SER A 179 -2.10 -24.05 -31.06
C SER A 179 -0.96 -23.55 -31.96
N GLY A 180 0.24 -23.35 -31.42
CA GLY A 180 1.39 -22.82 -32.14
C GLY A 180 2.01 -23.78 -33.16
N LYS A 181 2.59 -23.24 -34.24
CA LYS A 181 3.33 -23.99 -35.26
C LYS A 181 4.66 -24.52 -34.69
N GLY A 182 4.75 -25.83 -34.48
CA GLY A 182 5.99 -26.49 -34.04
C GLY A 182 7.08 -26.59 -35.13
N SER A 183 8.24 -27.12 -34.73
CA SER A 183 9.36 -27.46 -35.61
C SER A 183 9.86 -28.86 -35.27
N THR A 184 9.59 -29.85 -36.15
CA THR A 184 10.06 -31.23 -35.95
C THR A 184 11.58 -31.32 -35.80
N ARG A 185 12.33 -30.45 -36.50
CA ARG A 185 13.79 -30.40 -36.39
C ARG A 185 14.21 -29.94 -35.00
N ASP A 186 13.67 -28.82 -34.52
CA ASP A 186 14.07 -28.24 -33.24
C ASP A 186 13.50 -29.03 -32.05
N TRP A 187 12.37 -29.73 -32.21
CA TRP A 187 11.86 -30.66 -31.20
C TRP A 187 12.84 -31.82 -30.93
N LYS A 188 13.48 -32.36 -31.97
CA LYS A 188 14.55 -33.37 -31.79
C LYS A 188 15.73 -32.82 -30.98
N LEU A 189 16.05 -31.53 -31.15
CA LEU A 189 17.07 -30.86 -30.34
C LEU A 189 16.63 -30.71 -28.88
N VAL A 190 15.34 -30.45 -28.60
CA VAL A 190 14.84 -30.45 -27.21
C VAL A 190 15.11 -31.80 -26.55
N LEU A 191 14.73 -32.90 -27.19
CA LEU A 191 14.96 -34.25 -26.67
C LEU A 191 16.46 -34.51 -26.41
N GLU A 192 17.31 -34.19 -27.37
CA GLU A 192 18.75 -34.40 -27.27
C GLU A 192 19.43 -33.52 -26.21
N GLN A 193 19.13 -32.22 -26.19
CA GLN A 193 19.84 -31.24 -25.37
C GLN A 193 19.40 -31.29 -23.91
N TYR A 194 18.13 -31.60 -23.64
CA TYR A 194 17.60 -31.80 -22.29
C TYR A 194 17.74 -33.25 -21.80
N GLY A 195 18.10 -34.19 -22.69
CA GLY A 195 18.36 -35.59 -22.35
C GLY A 195 17.10 -36.44 -22.15
N PHE A 196 15.97 -36.03 -22.73
CA PHE A 196 14.72 -36.76 -22.66
C PHE A 196 14.76 -38.01 -23.54
N LYS A 197 14.26 -39.14 -23.02
CA LYS A 197 14.23 -40.44 -23.70
C LYS A 197 12.99 -40.62 -24.57
N SER A 198 11.94 -39.81 -24.35
CA SER A 198 10.69 -39.85 -25.11
C SER A 198 10.01 -38.48 -25.17
N ASP A 199 9.06 -38.34 -26.09
CA ASP A 199 8.16 -37.17 -26.16
C ASP A 199 7.37 -36.98 -24.85
N ASP A 200 6.92 -38.09 -24.22
CA ASP A 200 6.17 -38.05 -22.97
C ASP A 200 7.00 -37.47 -21.81
N GLU A 201 8.29 -37.80 -21.75
CA GLU A 201 9.20 -37.25 -20.74
C GLU A 201 9.40 -35.74 -20.93
N ALA A 202 9.55 -35.29 -22.18
CA ALA A 202 9.65 -33.87 -22.51
C ALA A 202 8.35 -33.10 -22.22
N LEU A 203 7.20 -33.70 -22.49
CA LEU A 203 5.87 -33.14 -22.21
C LEU A 203 5.58 -33.03 -20.70
N ALA A 204 6.07 -33.98 -19.91
CA ALA A 204 5.92 -33.99 -18.46
C ALA A 204 6.85 -32.99 -17.74
N TYR A 205 7.92 -32.52 -18.39
CA TYR A 205 8.91 -31.62 -17.79
C TYR A 205 8.30 -30.29 -17.30
N GLN A 206 8.52 -29.95 -16.03
CA GLN A 206 7.97 -28.74 -15.36
C GLN A 206 9.01 -27.63 -15.16
N GLY A 207 10.17 -27.73 -15.82
CA GLY A 207 11.24 -26.74 -15.71
C GLY A 207 11.26 -25.72 -16.85
N ASN A 208 10.17 -25.57 -17.62
CA ASN A 208 10.08 -24.52 -18.64
C ASN A 208 10.02 -23.13 -17.98
N PRO A 209 10.43 -22.06 -18.69
CA PRO A 209 10.25 -20.70 -18.20
C PRO A 209 8.85 -20.39 -17.69
N VAL A 210 7.80 -20.79 -18.41
CA VAL A 210 6.41 -20.61 -17.98
C VAL A 210 6.08 -21.29 -16.65
N ASP A 211 6.77 -22.39 -16.30
CA ASP A 211 6.50 -23.21 -15.11
C ASP A 211 7.36 -22.81 -13.90
N ASN A 212 8.46 -22.06 -14.09
CA ASN A 212 9.49 -21.86 -13.06
C ASN A 212 9.86 -20.38 -12.82
N LEU A 213 8.86 -19.51 -12.68
CA LEU A 213 9.05 -18.06 -12.55
C LEU A 213 9.32 -17.55 -11.13
N ALA A 214 9.05 -18.35 -10.10
CA ALA A 214 9.15 -17.94 -8.71
C ALA A 214 10.54 -17.37 -8.30
N PRO A 215 11.68 -17.88 -8.81
CA PRO A 215 12.99 -17.26 -8.55
C PRO A 215 13.07 -15.82 -9.06
N LEU A 216 12.55 -15.52 -10.25
CA LEU A 216 12.57 -14.16 -10.81
C LEU A 216 11.69 -13.22 -10.00
N ALA A 217 10.50 -13.68 -9.58
CA ALA A 217 9.54 -12.86 -8.85
C ALA A 217 10.06 -12.52 -7.44
N ARG A 218 10.69 -13.48 -6.75
CA ARG A 218 11.35 -13.25 -5.46
C ARG A 218 12.46 -12.21 -5.53
N HIS A 219 13.13 -12.09 -6.68
CA HIS A 219 14.17 -11.09 -6.93
C HIS A 219 13.64 -9.82 -7.63
N GLN A 220 12.32 -9.69 -7.79
CA GLN A 220 11.66 -8.53 -8.40
C GLN A 220 12.25 -8.15 -9.76
N VAL A 221 12.60 -9.15 -10.60
CA VAL A 221 13.19 -8.91 -11.92
C VAL A 221 12.14 -8.28 -12.85
N PRO A 222 12.34 -7.05 -13.37
CA PRO A 222 11.38 -6.41 -14.26
C PRO A 222 11.37 -7.08 -15.64
N LEU A 223 10.18 -7.32 -16.19
CA LEU A 223 10.00 -7.89 -17.53
C LEU A 223 9.33 -6.88 -18.46
N LEU A 224 9.79 -6.80 -19.71
CA LEU A 224 9.09 -6.13 -20.81
C LEU A 224 8.91 -7.14 -21.95
N HIS A 225 7.66 -7.43 -22.32
CA HIS A 225 7.37 -8.22 -23.51
C HIS A 225 6.75 -7.36 -24.61
N VAL A 226 7.37 -7.38 -25.77
CA VAL A 226 6.78 -6.93 -27.05
C VAL A 226 6.33 -8.18 -27.79
N TYR A 227 5.08 -8.25 -28.24
CA TYR A 227 4.54 -9.44 -28.89
C TYR A 227 3.51 -9.08 -29.95
N GLY A 228 3.34 -9.94 -30.96
CA GLY A 228 2.21 -9.87 -31.88
C GLY A 228 1.03 -10.63 -31.29
N ASP A 229 -0.16 -10.03 -31.31
CA ASP A 229 -1.38 -10.69 -30.81
C ASP A 229 -1.95 -11.73 -31.79
N ALA A 230 -1.43 -11.77 -33.02
CA ALA A 230 -1.75 -12.77 -34.05
C ALA A 230 -0.58 -13.76 -34.28
N ASP A 231 0.35 -13.90 -33.33
CA ASP A 231 1.51 -14.79 -33.46
C ASP A 231 1.10 -16.27 -33.41
N GLU A 232 1.11 -16.94 -34.56
CA GLU A 232 0.84 -18.38 -34.67
C GLU A 232 2.08 -19.26 -34.45
N VAL A 233 3.28 -18.69 -34.30
CA VAL A 233 4.53 -19.44 -34.05
C VAL A 233 4.82 -19.49 -32.56
N VAL A 234 4.65 -18.36 -31.88
CA VAL A 234 4.83 -18.21 -30.42
C VAL A 234 3.55 -17.60 -29.84
N PRO A 235 2.46 -18.40 -29.73
CA PRO A 235 1.16 -17.87 -29.33
C PRO A 235 1.19 -17.21 -27.97
N TRP A 236 0.44 -16.11 -27.85
CA TRP A 236 0.26 -15.36 -26.62
C TRP A 236 -0.14 -16.28 -25.46
N ASP A 237 -1.20 -17.08 -25.63
CA ASP A 237 -1.76 -17.97 -24.60
C ASP A 237 -0.84 -19.13 -24.18
N GLU A 238 0.29 -19.30 -24.84
CA GLU A 238 1.26 -20.36 -24.55
C GLU A 238 2.61 -19.82 -24.07
N ASN A 239 2.85 -18.52 -24.24
CA ASN A 239 4.14 -17.90 -23.92
C ASN A 239 3.93 -16.60 -23.13
N THR A 240 3.81 -15.46 -23.81
CA THR A 240 3.75 -14.16 -23.11
C THR A 240 2.56 -14.04 -22.16
N GLY A 241 1.38 -14.51 -22.55
CA GLY A 241 0.18 -14.49 -21.72
C GLY A 241 0.34 -15.34 -20.46
N LEU A 242 0.88 -16.56 -20.59
CA LEU A 242 1.16 -17.43 -19.44
C LEU A 242 2.22 -16.83 -18.51
N ILE A 243 3.31 -16.27 -19.06
CA ILE A 243 4.30 -15.56 -18.26
C ILE A 243 3.64 -14.40 -17.53
N ALA A 244 2.84 -13.58 -18.22
CA ALA A 244 2.22 -12.41 -17.63
C ALA A 244 1.27 -12.76 -16.48
N GLU A 245 0.42 -13.76 -16.68
CA GLU A 245 -0.51 -14.24 -15.66
C GLU A 245 0.23 -14.81 -14.44
N ARG A 246 1.14 -15.78 -14.68
CA ARG A 246 1.83 -16.50 -13.61
C ARG A 246 2.82 -15.59 -12.87
N TYR A 247 3.51 -14.70 -13.58
CA TYR A 247 4.48 -13.79 -12.96
C TYR A 247 3.80 -12.78 -12.04
N ARG A 248 2.65 -12.21 -12.46
CA ARG A 248 1.87 -11.30 -11.62
C ARG A 248 1.31 -11.97 -10.38
N LYS A 249 0.82 -13.21 -10.49
CA LYS A 249 0.36 -14.02 -9.34
C LYS A 249 1.48 -14.26 -8.31
N LEU A 250 2.73 -14.29 -8.75
CA LEU A 250 3.90 -14.42 -7.89
C LEU A 250 4.43 -13.08 -7.36
N GLY A 251 3.75 -11.96 -7.63
CA GLY A 251 4.17 -10.61 -7.24
C GLY A 251 5.24 -9.98 -8.12
N GLY A 252 5.48 -10.53 -9.32
CA GLY A 252 6.43 -10.02 -10.30
C GLY A 252 5.84 -8.94 -11.22
N GLN A 253 6.68 -7.99 -11.65
CA GLN A 253 6.28 -6.90 -12.55
C GLN A 253 6.58 -7.20 -14.02
N ILE A 254 5.57 -7.08 -14.88
CA ILE A 254 5.69 -7.25 -16.34
C ILE A 254 4.92 -6.19 -17.10
N THR A 255 5.64 -5.46 -17.95
CA THR A 255 5.11 -4.53 -18.95
C THR A 255 4.87 -5.27 -20.27
N LEU A 256 3.75 -4.97 -20.91
CA LEU A 256 3.29 -5.63 -22.13
C LEU A 256 3.07 -4.59 -23.22
N ILE A 257 3.62 -4.85 -24.41
CA ILE A 257 3.39 -4.05 -25.61
C ILE A 257 2.92 -4.99 -26.71
N ALA A 258 1.60 -5.00 -26.94
CA ALA A 258 0.99 -5.74 -28.03
C ALA A 258 1.22 -5.00 -29.37
N LYS A 259 1.41 -5.76 -30.44
CA LYS A 259 1.41 -5.30 -31.83
C LYS A 259 0.15 -5.85 -32.52
N PRO A 260 -0.94 -5.06 -32.60
CA PRO A 260 -2.23 -5.55 -33.08
C PRO A 260 -2.19 -6.05 -34.52
N GLY A 261 -2.74 -7.24 -34.76
CA GLY A 261 -2.77 -7.92 -36.06
C GLY A 261 -1.41 -8.41 -36.55
N VAL A 262 -0.36 -8.34 -35.73
CA VAL A 262 1.00 -8.75 -36.11
C VAL A 262 1.23 -10.20 -35.69
N GLY A 263 1.76 -11.01 -36.60
CA GLY A 263 2.19 -12.37 -36.32
C GLY A 263 3.57 -12.43 -35.63
N HIS A 264 4.31 -13.51 -35.86
CA HIS A 264 5.66 -13.67 -35.29
C HIS A 264 6.66 -12.59 -35.72
N HIS A 265 6.45 -12.04 -36.91
CA HIS A 265 7.28 -11.00 -37.50
C HIS A 265 6.42 -9.81 -37.93
N PRO A 266 6.99 -8.59 -37.92
CA PRO A 266 8.38 -8.26 -37.56
C PRO A 266 8.65 -8.26 -36.05
N HIS A 267 9.88 -8.60 -35.65
CA HIS A 267 10.39 -8.32 -34.30
C HIS A 267 10.72 -6.83 -34.12
N GLY A 268 10.74 -6.39 -32.87
CA GLY A 268 11.00 -5.02 -32.45
C GLY A 268 9.77 -4.14 -32.54
N LEU A 269 9.99 -2.86 -32.26
CA LEU A 269 9.07 -1.75 -32.47
C LEU A 269 9.63 -0.81 -33.54
N GLU A 270 8.76 -0.12 -34.27
CA GLU A 270 9.19 0.97 -35.18
C GLU A 270 9.89 2.07 -34.38
N ASP A 271 9.27 2.51 -33.28
CA ASP A 271 9.91 3.32 -32.26
C ASP A 271 10.49 2.41 -31.16
N SER A 272 11.81 2.28 -31.14
CA SER A 272 12.53 1.48 -30.14
C SER A 272 12.67 2.18 -28.78
N THR A 273 12.19 3.42 -28.63
CA THR A 273 12.30 4.20 -27.38
C THR A 273 11.79 3.44 -26.15
N PRO A 274 10.62 2.76 -26.16
CA PRO A 274 10.14 2.02 -24.99
C PRO A 274 11.11 0.91 -24.54
N ILE A 275 11.75 0.23 -25.49
CA ILE A 275 12.74 -0.83 -25.22
C ILE A 275 14.01 -0.22 -24.62
N VAL A 276 14.50 0.87 -25.24
CA VAL A 276 15.73 1.55 -24.81
C VAL A 276 15.55 2.15 -23.41
N GLU A 277 14.42 2.81 -23.14
CA GLU A 277 14.13 3.40 -21.84
C GLU A 277 13.91 2.35 -20.75
N PHE A 278 13.24 1.24 -21.07
CA PHE A 278 13.10 0.13 -20.14
C PHE A 278 14.47 -0.45 -19.76
N ILE A 279 15.31 -0.79 -20.74
CA ILE A 279 16.65 -1.33 -20.48
C ILE A 279 17.52 -0.29 -19.78
N ALA A 280 17.51 0.97 -20.20
CA ALA A 280 18.28 2.03 -19.57
C ALA A 280 17.87 2.22 -18.10
N ARG A 281 16.56 2.23 -17.81
CA ARG A 281 16.03 2.38 -16.44
C ARG A 281 16.48 1.26 -15.51
N HIS A 282 16.55 0.03 -15.99
CA HIS A 282 16.78 -1.13 -15.13
C HIS A 282 18.23 -1.64 -15.16
N ALA A 283 18.95 -1.45 -16.27
CA ALA A 283 20.30 -1.99 -16.46
C ALA A 283 21.40 -0.93 -16.61
N ALA A 284 21.06 0.37 -16.74
CA ALA A 284 22.06 1.40 -16.49
C ALA A 284 22.31 1.41 -14.99
N VAL A 285 23.42 0.82 -14.56
CA VAL A 285 23.95 1.15 -13.23
C VAL A 285 24.38 2.61 -13.29
N THR A 286 23.50 3.49 -12.85
CA THR A 286 23.78 4.46 -11.80
C THR A 286 25.28 4.58 -11.46
N VAL A 287 26.00 5.43 -12.18
CA VAL A 287 27.21 6.09 -11.61
C VAL A 287 26.94 7.56 -11.40
N MET A 288 25.71 7.83 -10.98
CA MET A 288 25.54 8.69 -9.83
C MET A 288 25.30 7.85 -8.57
N GLN A 289 25.91 6.65 -8.48
CA GLN A 289 25.90 5.84 -7.24
C GLN A 289 27.28 5.41 -6.72
N ASP A 290 28.36 5.48 -7.52
CA ASP A 290 29.74 5.17 -7.06
C ASP A 290 30.72 6.36 -7.18
N THR A 291 30.23 7.55 -7.49
CA THR A 291 30.99 8.81 -7.30
C THR A 291 30.11 10.02 -7.01
N LEU A 292 28.80 9.87 -7.13
CA LEU A 292 27.82 10.53 -6.28
C LEU A 292 27.16 9.38 -5.53
N ALA A 293 27.07 9.43 -4.20
CA ALA A 293 26.39 8.39 -3.45
C ALA A 293 24.98 8.15 -4.05
N ARG A 294 24.43 6.91 -4.02
CA ARG A 294 22.94 6.80 -3.98
C ARG A 294 22.58 7.79 -2.86
N PRO A 295 21.61 8.71 -3.01
CA PRO A 295 21.15 9.42 -1.83
C PRO A 295 20.84 8.31 -0.82
N GLN A 296 21.68 8.24 0.20
CA GLN A 296 21.69 7.11 1.10
C GLN A 296 20.29 7.12 1.69
N ARG A 297 19.55 6.01 1.54
CA ARG A 297 18.21 5.94 2.14
C ARG A 297 18.43 6.27 3.63
N PRO A 298 17.71 7.25 4.19
CA PRO A 298 18.00 7.70 5.55
C PRO A 298 17.66 6.57 6.51
N ASN A 299 18.38 6.46 7.62
CA ASN A 299 17.83 5.73 8.75
C ASN A 299 16.59 6.48 9.25
N ILE A 300 15.60 5.75 9.75
CA ILE A 300 14.37 6.34 10.28
C ILE A 300 14.26 5.96 11.75
N VAL A 301 14.25 6.95 12.64
CA VAL A 301 14.01 6.77 14.07
C VAL A 301 12.72 7.47 14.43
N LEU A 302 11.70 6.71 14.82
CA LEU A 302 10.43 7.22 15.32
C LEU A 302 10.39 7.02 16.83
N ILE A 303 10.46 8.12 17.58
CA ILE A 303 10.27 8.17 19.03
C ILE A 303 8.80 8.50 19.28
N LEU A 304 8.04 7.54 19.81
CA LEU A 304 6.65 7.72 20.22
C LEU A 304 6.56 7.65 21.75
N VAL A 305 6.20 8.76 22.39
CA VAL A 305 5.95 8.81 23.84
C VAL A 305 4.48 8.57 24.17
N ASP A 306 4.17 8.28 25.42
CA ASP A 306 2.88 7.74 25.87
C ASP A 306 2.23 8.68 26.89
N ASP A 307 1.08 9.27 26.53
CA ASP A 307 0.37 10.28 27.35
C ASP A 307 1.12 11.60 27.59
N MET A 308 1.96 12.05 26.65
CA MET A 308 2.54 13.41 26.70
C MET A 308 1.62 14.41 26.01
N GLY A 309 1.19 15.44 26.73
CA GLY A 309 0.38 16.52 26.20
C GLY A 309 1.18 17.50 25.34
N TYR A 310 0.47 18.23 24.47
CA TYR A 310 1.06 19.28 23.64
C TYR A 310 1.83 20.33 24.43
N GLY A 311 1.35 20.67 25.62
CA GLY A 311 1.92 21.70 26.48
C GLY A 311 3.00 21.22 27.44
N ASP A 312 3.36 19.93 27.41
CA ASP A 312 4.41 19.38 28.29
C ASP A 312 5.81 19.87 27.85
N PRO A 313 6.23 19.81 26.57
CA PRO A 313 7.56 20.29 26.15
C PRO A 313 7.63 21.82 26.04
N GLN A 314 8.75 22.41 26.50
CA GLN A 314 8.94 23.87 26.49
C GLN A 314 8.95 24.46 25.07
N CYS A 315 9.41 23.70 24.08
CA CYS A 315 9.36 24.11 22.69
C CYS A 315 7.94 24.26 22.12
N PHE A 316 6.90 23.68 22.73
CA PHE A 316 5.49 23.88 22.34
C PHE A 316 4.75 24.81 23.31
N ASN A 317 5.16 24.83 24.57
CA ASN A 317 4.65 25.72 25.60
C ASN A 317 5.83 26.35 26.37
N PRO A 318 6.27 27.57 26.03
CA PRO A 318 7.37 28.24 26.71
C PRO A 318 7.17 28.44 28.22
N GLU A 319 5.92 28.39 28.70
CA GLU A 319 5.57 28.51 30.12
C GLU A 319 5.56 27.17 30.87
N SER A 320 5.84 26.06 30.17
CA SER A 320 5.88 24.72 30.75
C SER A 320 6.79 24.67 31.99
N LYS A 321 6.35 23.91 32.99
CA LYS A 321 7.08 23.66 34.23
C LYS A 321 7.88 22.36 34.17
N CYS A 322 7.68 21.56 33.13
CA CYS A 322 8.47 20.39 32.81
C CYS A 322 9.69 20.83 32.00
N VAL A 323 10.90 20.57 32.49
CA VAL A 323 12.15 20.98 31.82
C VAL A 323 12.54 19.90 30.80
N THR A 324 12.47 20.22 29.51
CA THR A 324 12.65 19.26 28.39
C THR A 324 13.76 19.66 27.41
N PRO A 325 15.02 19.76 27.87
CA PRO A 325 16.11 20.32 27.08
C PRO A 325 16.46 19.50 25.83
N ASN A 326 16.20 18.18 25.81
CA ASN A 326 16.53 17.34 24.66
C ASN A 326 15.50 17.44 23.55
N ILE A 327 14.21 17.49 23.88
CA ILE A 327 13.13 17.73 22.93
C ILE A 327 13.25 19.17 22.38
N ASP A 328 13.60 20.14 23.23
CA ASP A 328 13.88 21.51 22.79
C ASP A 328 15.07 21.58 21.83
N ARG A 329 16.14 20.84 22.12
CA ARG A 329 17.30 20.71 21.22
C ARG A 329 16.91 20.07 19.89
N LEU A 330 16.10 19.01 19.93
CA LEU A 330 15.57 18.35 18.72
C LEU A 330 14.76 19.33 17.87
N ALA A 331 13.90 20.14 18.49
CA ALA A 331 13.13 21.19 17.82
C ALA A 331 14.01 22.30 17.25
N ALA A 332 15.04 22.74 17.97
CA ALA A 332 16.00 23.75 17.49
C ALA A 332 16.83 23.25 16.29
N GLN A 333 17.02 21.94 16.16
CA GLN A 333 17.74 21.31 15.05
C GLN A 333 16.84 20.84 13.91
N GLY A 334 15.52 20.87 14.09
CA GLY A 334 14.53 20.37 13.14
C GLY A 334 13.38 21.35 12.93
N MET A 335 12.23 20.80 12.60
CA MET A 335 10.97 21.52 12.41
C MET A 335 9.95 21.08 13.44
N ARG A 336 9.26 22.03 14.07
CA ARG A 336 8.05 21.76 14.88
C ARG A 336 6.82 21.82 13.98
N LEU A 337 5.96 20.80 14.04
CA LEU A 337 4.64 20.84 13.46
C LEU A 337 3.64 21.19 14.57
N THR A 338 3.11 22.41 14.55
CA THR A 338 2.30 22.95 15.65
C THR A 338 0.84 22.52 15.59
N ASP A 339 0.44 21.89 14.49
CA ASP A 339 -0.93 21.45 14.19
C ASP A 339 -1.01 19.95 13.89
N ALA A 340 -0.33 19.16 14.72
CA ALA A 340 -0.24 17.71 14.59
C ALA A 340 -1.25 16.97 15.48
N HIS A 341 -1.88 15.94 14.93
CA HIS A 341 -2.98 15.22 15.57
C HIS A 341 -2.82 13.71 15.48
N ALA A 342 -3.07 13.02 16.59
CA ALA A 342 -3.39 11.61 16.57
C ALA A 342 -4.81 11.40 16.03
N ALA A 343 -5.02 10.32 15.28
CA ALA A 343 -6.35 9.98 14.76
C ALA A 343 -7.33 9.55 15.87
N GLY A 344 -6.83 9.07 17.01
CA GLY A 344 -7.63 8.79 18.20
C GLY A 344 -7.05 9.49 19.42
N SER A 345 -7.85 9.65 20.47
CA SER A 345 -7.43 10.30 21.73
C SER A 345 -6.94 9.32 22.81
N VAL A 346 -6.64 8.07 22.44
CA VAL A 346 -6.09 7.02 23.31
C VAL A 346 -5.15 6.08 22.54
N CYS A 347 -4.23 5.45 23.27
CA CYS A 347 -3.08 4.71 22.73
C CYS A 347 -3.39 3.74 21.58
N VAL A 348 -4.33 2.80 21.77
CA VAL A 348 -4.60 1.70 20.82
C VAL A 348 -5.04 2.25 19.44
N PRO A 349 -6.09 3.08 19.34
CA PRO A 349 -6.44 3.77 18.11
C PRO A 349 -5.32 4.56 17.45
N SER A 350 -4.55 5.32 18.22
CA SER A 350 -3.47 6.16 17.69
C SER A 350 -2.35 5.33 17.09
N ARG A 351 -1.91 4.28 17.80
CA ARG A 351 -0.86 3.34 17.35
C ARG A 351 -1.32 2.56 16.12
N TYR A 352 -2.59 2.13 16.10
CA TYR A 352 -3.19 1.49 14.93
C TYR A 352 -3.11 2.42 13.72
N GLY A 353 -3.58 3.67 13.88
CA GLY A 353 -3.62 4.60 12.76
C GLY A 353 -2.25 5.04 12.27
N LEU A 354 -1.29 5.24 13.19
CA LEU A 354 0.11 5.53 12.87
C LEU A 354 0.74 4.40 12.05
N LEU A 355 0.58 3.15 12.49
CA LEU A 355 1.26 2.02 11.85
C LEU A 355 0.61 1.59 10.54
N THR A 356 -0.71 1.73 10.40
CA THR A 356 -1.44 1.22 9.21
C THR A 356 -1.76 2.30 8.18
N GLY A 357 -1.69 3.58 8.56
CA GLY A 357 -2.17 4.67 7.72
C GLY A 357 -3.70 4.67 7.54
N ARG A 358 -4.45 3.96 8.41
CA ARG A 358 -5.93 3.91 8.44
C ARG A 358 -6.48 4.63 9.65
N TYR A 359 -7.62 5.30 9.51
CA TYR A 359 -8.34 5.80 10.67
C TYR A 359 -8.84 4.63 11.53
N PRO A 360 -8.69 4.73 12.87
CA PRO A 360 -9.05 3.65 13.78
C PRO A 360 -10.55 3.36 13.84
N PHE A 361 -11.42 4.32 13.52
CA PHE A 361 -12.87 4.09 13.51
C PHE A 361 -13.33 3.15 12.40
N ARG A 362 -12.46 2.81 11.43
CA ARG A 362 -12.80 1.89 10.34
C ARG A 362 -12.87 0.45 10.79
N LYS A 363 -12.35 0.12 11.98
CA LYS A 363 -12.30 -1.24 12.51
C LYS A 363 -12.66 -1.28 13.99
N LYS A 364 -13.34 -2.36 14.40
CA LYS A 364 -13.50 -2.70 15.82
C LYS A 364 -12.13 -3.08 16.42
N LEU A 365 -11.56 -2.21 17.24
CA LEU A 365 -10.29 -2.48 17.92
C LEU A 365 -10.52 -3.11 19.29
N ASN A 366 -10.17 -4.39 19.46
CA ASN A 366 -10.26 -5.12 20.74
C ASN A 366 -8.96 -5.84 21.10
N TRP A 367 -7.93 -5.05 21.41
CA TRP A 367 -6.56 -5.53 21.70
C TRP A 367 -6.46 -6.59 22.82
N ARG A 368 -7.47 -6.68 23.71
CA ARG A 368 -7.47 -7.66 24.82
C ARG A 368 -7.83 -9.07 24.37
N GLU A 369 -8.60 -9.18 23.29
CA GLU A 369 -9.10 -10.45 22.77
C GLU A 369 -8.33 -10.88 21.52
N GLU A 370 -7.84 -9.93 20.72
CA GLU A 370 -7.17 -10.24 19.45
C GLU A 370 -6.20 -9.14 19.01
N PRO A 371 -5.25 -9.45 18.10
CA PRO A 371 -4.44 -8.43 17.44
C PRO A 371 -5.30 -7.41 16.68
N CYS A 372 -5.07 -6.12 16.91
CA CYS A 372 -5.84 -5.03 16.30
C CYS A 372 -5.56 -4.84 14.80
N ILE A 373 -4.32 -5.02 14.38
CA ILE A 373 -3.96 -5.03 12.95
C ILE A 373 -4.31 -6.44 12.41
N ASP A 374 -4.70 -6.60 11.14
CA ASP A 374 -4.84 -7.95 10.56
C ASP A 374 -3.51 -8.43 10.00
N LYS A 375 -3.36 -9.75 9.80
CA LYS A 375 -2.10 -10.36 9.36
C LYS A 375 -1.58 -9.76 8.04
N ASP A 376 -2.50 -9.50 7.10
CA ASP A 376 -2.15 -9.04 5.75
C ASP A 376 -2.29 -7.52 5.58
N THR A 377 -2.68 -6.79 6.64
CA THR A 377 -2.74 -5.31 6.59
C THR A 377 -1.32 -4.74 6.51
N PRO A 378 -0.98 -3.95 5.48
CA PRO A 378 0.32 -3.29 5.40
C PRO A 378 0.55 -2.37 6.61
N THR A 379 1.75 -2.43 7.17
CA THR A 379 2.22 -1.51 8.20
C THR A 379 3.41 -0.68 7.69
N VAL A 380 3.71 0.42 8.36
CA VAL A 380 4.95 1.18 8.16
C VAL A 380 6.17 0.25 8.18
N ALA A 381 6.21 -0.69 9.13
CA ALA A 381 7.30 -1.63 9.25
C ALA A 381 7.35 -2.59 8.04
N SER A 382 6.24 -3.21 7.65
CA SER A 382 6.25 -4.13 6.50
C SER A 382 6.59 -3.41 5.19
N MET A 383 6.14 -2.16 5.03
CA MET A 383 6.48 -1.32 3.89
C MET A 383 7.99 -1.00 3.86
N LEU A 384 8.55 -0.50 4.95
CA LEU A 384 9.99 -0.19 5.03
C LEU A 384 10.87 -1.44 4.88
N ARG A 385 10.43 -2.57 5.44
CA ARG A 385 11.08 -3.86 5.24
C ARG A 385 11.10 -4.25 3.75
N GLY A 386 9.97 -4.07 3.04
CA GLY A 386 9.90 -4.23 1.59
C GLY A 386 10.84 -3.29 0.82
N ALA A 387 11.12 -2.12 1.39
CA ALA A 387 12.09 -1.14 0.89
C ALA A 387 13.56 -1.48 1.26
N GLY A 388 13.82 -2.65 1.86
CA GLY A 388 15.17 -3.09 2.24
C GLY A 388 15.71 -2.49 3.54
N TYR A 389 14.82 -2.03 4.43
CA TYR A 389 15.20 -1.64 5.78
C TYR A 389 15.23 -2.84 6.70
N HIS A 390 16.17 -2.84 7.65
CA HIS A 390 16.02 -3.65 8.86
C HIS A 390 15.06 -2.93 9.82
N THR A 391 13.98 -3.58 10.23
CA THR A 391 12.94 -2.95 11.05
C THR A 391 12.95 -3.48 12.49
N ALA A 392 12.98 -2.57 13.46
CA ALA A 392 12.93 -2.94 14.87
C ALA A 392 11.92 -2.10 15.63
N MET A 393 11.30 -2.74 16.61
CA MET A 393 10.47 -2.08 17.60
C MET A 393 11.07 -2.24 18.99
N VAL A 394 11.13 -1.16 19.75
CA VAL A 394 11.55 -1.18 21.16
C VAL A 394 10.52 -0.47 22.02
N GLY A 395 9.96 -1.14 23.03
CA GLY A 395 9.03 -0.57 24.01
C GLY A 395 7.58 -1.08 23.93
N LYS A 396 6.58 -0.19 24.07
CA LYS A 396 5.15 -0.51 24.24
C LYS A 396 4.47 -0.91 22.92
N TRP A 397 3.93 -2.13 22.84
CA TRP A 397 3.12 -2.58 21.69
C TRP A 397 1.67 -2.08 21.74
N HIS A 398 0.88 -2.58 22.69
CA HIS A 398 -0.51 -2.18 22.95
C HIS A 398 -1.45 -2.27 21.74
N LEU A 399 -1.22 -3.22 20.84
CA LEU A 399 -2.11 -3.55 19.72
C LEU A 399 -2.58 -5.01 19.74
N GLY A 400 -2.46 -5.66 20.88
CA GLY A 400 -2.93 -7.02 21.10
C GLY A 400 -2.00 -8.09 20.54
N PHE A 401 -2.21 -9.30 21.03
CA PHE A 401 -1.56 -10.54 20.60
C PHE A 401 -2.64 -11.60 20.45
N GLU A 402 -2.35 -12.70 19.75
CA GLU A 402 -3.28 -13.83 19.68
C GLU A 402 -3.52 -14.42 21.09
N PRO A 403 -4.74 -14.92 21.38
CA PRO A 403 -5.06 -15.55 22.66
C PRO A 403 -4.09 -16.70 22.98
N GLY A 404 -3.57 -16.71 24.21
CA GLY A 404 -2.68 -17.77 24.68
C GLY A 404 -2.06 -17.46 26.04
N GLU A 405 -1.57 -18.50 26.72
CA GLU A 405 -0.90 -18.34 28.01
C GLU A 405 0.54 -17.83 27.83
N ARG A 406 0.74 -16.53 28.07
CA ARG A 406 2.05 -15.86 27.96
C ARG A 406 3.08 -16.35 29.00
N ASN A 407 2.66 -17.01 30.07
CA ASN A 407 3.54 -17.44 31.18
C ASN A 407 4.27 -18.77 30.92
N THR A 408 4.07 -19.38 29.75
CA THR A 408 4.54 -20.75 29.47
C THR A 408 5.87 -20.80 28.72
N GLY A 409 6.38 -19.65 28.25
CA GLY A 409 7.53 -19.60 27.35
C GLY A 409 7.20 -20.03 25.91
N ALA A 410 5.93 -20.28 25.60
CA ALA A 410 5.49 -20.54 24.23
C ALA A 410 5.57 -19.28 23.36
N ARG A 411 5.59 -19.49 22.04
CA ARG A 411 5.50 -18.42 21.05
C ARG A 411 4.22 -17.60 21.25
N ILE A 412 4.36 -16.29 21.23
CA ILE A 412 3.31 -15.28 21.32
C ILE A 412 3.09 -14.71 19.91
N ALA A 413 2.01 -15.13 19.26
CA ALA A 413 1.69 -14.72 17.91
C ALA A 413 0.89 -13.41 17.85
N GLY A 414 0.81 -12.78 16.68
CA GLY A 414 0.07 -11.55 16.42
C GLY A 414 0.79 -10.27 16.89
N GLY A 415 2.00 -10.40 17.40
CA GLY A 415 2.82 -9.31 17.91
C GLY A 415 3.60 -8.53 16.84
N PRO A 416 4.53 -7.65 17.24
CA PRO A 416 5.29 -6.81 16.32
C PRO A 416 5.99 -7.56 15.18
N VAL A 417 6.63 -8.70 15.48
CA VAL A 417 7.37 -9.48 14.46
C VAL A 417 6.45 -10.14 13.43
N ASP A 418 5.18 -10.38 13.78
CA ASP A 418 4.15 -10.83 12.84
C ASP A 418 3.56 -9.67 12.02
N ARG A 419 3.94 -8.41 12.31
CA ARG A 419 3.40 -7.16 11.72
C ARG A 419 4.47 -6.31 11.05
N GLY A 420 5.52 -6.95 10.57
CA GLY A 420 6.51 -6.36 9.68
C GLY A 420 7.80 -5.89 10.36
N PHE A 421 7.94 -6.08 11.67
CA PHE A 421 9.21 -5.85 12.37
C PHE A 421 10.13 -7.09 12.26
N ASP A 422 11.41 -6.90 11.94
CA ASP A 422 12.40 -7.98 11.99
C ASP A 422 12.78 -8.36 13.42
N SER A 423 12.70 -7.40 14.36
CA SER A 423 12.98 -7.64 15.78
C SER A 423 12.11 -6.80 16.71
N TYR A 424 11.89 -7.31 17.92
CA TYR A 424 11.15 -6.62 18.98
C TYR A 424 11.76 -6.84 20.36
N PHE A 425 11.81 -5.79 21.16
CA PHE A 425 12.06 -5.90 22.60
C PHE A 425 11.16 -4.92 23.38
N GLY A 426 10.42 -5.39 24.37
CA GLY A 426 9.63 -4.48 25.20
C GLY A 426 8.55 -5.15 26.03
N VAL A 427 7.44 -4.43 26.20
CA VAL A 427 6.28 -4.85 26.98
C VAL A 427 5.01 -4.58 26.20
N ASP A 428 3.94 -5.34 26.44
CA ASP A 428 2.64 -5.02 25.83
C ASP A 428 2.11 -3.69 26.38
N LEU A 429 1.97 -3.62 27.70
CA LEU A 429 1.56 -2.43 28.44
C LEU A 429 2.25 -2.47 29.83
N PRO A 430 2.84 -1.37 30.32
CA PRO A 430 3.63 -1.39 31.55
C PRO A 430 2.82 -1.75 32.81
N ASN A 431 1.50 -1.49 32.80
CA ASN A 431 0.56 -1.81 33.89
C ASN A 431 -0.28 -3.08 33.63
N LEU A 432 0.12 -3.97 32.72
CA LEU A 432 -0.60 -5.23 32.45
C LEU A 432 0.25 -6.44 32.81
N PRO A 433 -0.14 -7.25 33.82
CA PRO A 433 0.55 -8.50 34.10
C PRO A 433 0.29 -9.56 33.00
N PRO A 434 1.19 -10.54 32.82
CA PRO A 434 2.42 -10.76 33.58
C PRO A 434 3.48 -9.68 33.33
N PHE A 435 4.16 -9.26 34.38
CA PHE A 435 5.21 -8.26 34.28
C PHE A 435 6.52 -8.91 33.85
N THR A 436 6.79 -8.88 32.55
CA THR A 436 8.02 -9.43 31.98
C THR A 436 8.34 -8.78 30.64
N TRP A 437 9.58 -8.98 30.19
CA TRP A 437 10.03 -8.61 28.86
C TRP A 437 9.53 -9.59 27.81
N ILE A 438 9.15 -9.05 26.66
CA ILE A 438 8.92 -9.80 25.43
C ILE A 438 10.09 -9.52 24.49
N GLU A 439 10.72 -10.58 24.00
CA GLU A 439 11.77 -10.51 22.98
C GLU A 439 11.30 -11.30 21.75
N ASN A 440 11.15 -10.59 20.64
CA ASN A 440 10.53 -11.03 19.41
C ASN A 440 9.10 -11.57 19.63
N ASP A 441 8.95 -12.88 19.66
CA ASP A 441 7.69 -13.60 19.83
C ASP A 441 7.70 -14.49 21.09
N HIS A 442 8.57 -14.22 22.07
CA HIS A 442 8.64 -15.00 23.31
C HIS A 442 8.79 -14.10 24.53
N VAL A 443 8.34 -14.57 25.70
CA VAL A 443 8.73 -13.96 26.97
C VAL A 443 10.22 -14.20 27.19
N ALA A 444 11.00 -13.13 27.35
CA ALA A 444 12.45 -13.22 27.50
C ALA A 444 12.84 -13.82 28.86
N ILE A 445 12.04 -13.52 29.89
CA ILE A 445 12.18 -14.06 31.24
C ILE A 445 10.83 -14.60 31.69
N LEU A 446 10.78 -15.83 32.20
CA LEU A 446 9.52 -16.39 32.69
C LEU A 446 9.05 -15.66 33.96
N PRO A 447 7.77 -15.29 34.05
CA PRO A 447 7.22 -14.59 35.21
C PRO A 447 6.93 -15.55 36.37
N THR A 448 8.00 -16.05 37.01
CA THR A 448 7.93 -17.08 38.06
C THR A 448 7.75 -16.53 39.47
N GLU A 449 7.88 -15.22 39.67
CA GLU A 449 7.72 -14.56 40.97
C GLU A 449 6.43 -13.74 41.05
N ALA A 450 6.03 -13.40 42.27
CA ALA A 450 4.90 -12.50 42.51
C ALA A 450 5.43 -11.07 42.74
N TYR A 451 4.94 -10.12 41.96
CA TYR A 451 5.34 -8.73 42.03
C TYR A 451 5.17 -8.19 43.45
N GLN A 452 6.24 -7.64 44.00
CA GLN A 452 6.21 -6.97 45.29
C GLN A 452 6.34 -5.49 45.05
N VAL A 453 5.36 -4.72 45.53
CA VAL A 453 5.42 -3.26 45.49
C VAL A 453 6.65 -2.82 46.28
N ASP A 454 7.50 -2.02 45.63
CA ASP A 454 8.65 -1.40 46.26
C ASP A 454 8.22 -0.05 46.88
N PRO A 455 8.28 0.12 48.21
CA PRO A 455 7.96 1.40 48.83
C PRO A 455 8.83 2.56 48.33
N GLU A 456 10.02 2.27 47.81
CA GLU A 456 10.95 3.27 47.27
C GLU A 456 10.64 3.67 45.82
N GLU A 457 9.89 2.87 45.06
CA GLU A 457 9.30 3.31 43.77
C GLU A 457 8.25 4.41 43.97
N GLY A 458 7.86 4.62 45.23
CA GLY A 458 6.77 5.46 45.72
C GLY A 458 6.42 6.60 44.79
N ILE A 459 5.31 6.40 44.04
CA ILE A 459 4.36 7.30 43.36
C ILE A 459 3.26 6.39 42.74
N ALA A 460 2.05 6.93 42.48
CA ALA A 460 0.83 6.30 41.92
C ALA A 460 0.97 4.89 41.29
N LEU A 461 1.14 3.89 42.15
CA LEU A 461 1.11 2.47 41.81
C LEU A 461 -0.25 1.91 42.22
N PRO A 462 -1.01 1.29 41.30
CA PRO A 462 -2.19 0.52 41.67
C PRO A 462 -1.80 -0.60 42.64
N VAL A 463 -2.31 -0.55 43.87
CA VAL A 463 -2.15 -1.62 44.89
C VAL A 463 -2.55 -2.99 44.34
N ALA A 464 -3.44 -3.01 43.34
CA ALA A 464 -3.86 -4.18 42.59
C ALA A 464 -2.72 -4.95 41.89
N PHE A 465 -1.54 -4.35 41.70
CA PHE A 465 -0.39 -5.03 41.09
C PHE A 465 0.31 -6.00 42.05
N ASN A 466 0.21 -5.77 43.36
CA ASN A 466 0.89 -6.59 44.35
C ASN A 466 0.41 -8.06 44.26
N GLY A 467 1.35 -9.00 44.14
CA GLY A 467 1.06 -10.41 43.96
C GLY A 467 0.89 -10.87 42.51
N SER A 468 0.92 -9.96 41.52
CA SER A 468 0.78 -10.32 40.10
C SER A 468 1.99 -11.11 39.59
N PRO A 469 1.84 -12.05 38.62
CA PRO A 469 2.98 -12.75 38.03
C PRO A 469 4.00 -11.77 37.44
N SER A 470 5.27 -11.98 37.73
CA SER A 470 6.38 -11.11 37.34
C SER A 470 7.69 -11.87 37.14
N ALA A 471 8.52 -11.38 36.23
CA ALA A 471 9.89 -11.86 36.08
C ALA A 471 10.67 -11.64 37.39
N PRO A 472 11.60 -12.54 37.74
CA PRO A 472 12.44 -12.36 38.92
C PRO A 472 13.11 -11.00 38.95
N GLY A 473 12.94 -10.28 40.07
CA GLY A 473 13.52 -8.96 40.26
C GLY A 473 12.90 -7.82 39.43
N TRP A 474 11.71 -8.01 38.84
CA TRP A 474 11.02 -6.97 38.07
C TRP A 474 10.82 -5.67 38.87
N ARG A 475 11.10 -4.53 38.24
CA ARG A 475 10.87 -3.19 38.79
C ARG A 475 10.30 -2.30 37.71
N LEU A 476 9.21 -1.60 38.01
CA LEU A 476 8.53 -0.76 37.02
C LEU A 476 9.39 0.44 36.65
N GLN A 477 10.11 1.02 37.62
CA GLN A 477 11.04 2.13 37.40
C GLN A 477 12.25 1.77 36.51
N ALA A 478 12.50 0.47 36.26
CA ALA A 478 13.59 0.02 35.39
C ALA A 478 13.17 -0.07 33.91
N ILE A 479 11.87 0.03 33.60
CA ILE A 479 11.35 -0.20 32.24
C ILE A 479 11.93 0.81 31.26
N LEU A 480 11.74 2.11 31.52
CA LEU A 480 12.19 3.18 30.62
C LEU A 480 13.72 3.17 30.43
N PRO A 481 14.56 3.06 31.49
CA PRO A 481 16.00 2.90 31.32
C PRO A 481 16.41 1.69 30.45
N GLU A 482 15.80 0.52 30.64
CA GLU A 482 16.16 -0.69 29.88
C GLU A 482 15.76 -0.57 28.40
N ILE A 483 14.54 -0.11 28.09
CA ILE A 483 14.14 0.07 26.68
C ILE A 483 14.96 1.18 26.00
N THR A 484 15.37 2.21 26.74
CA THR A 484 16.28 3.27 26.23
C THR A 484 17.63 2.67 25.88
N LYS A 485 18.22 1.88 26.79
CA LYS A 485 19.48 1.16 26.53
C LYS A 485 19.38 0.29 25.28
N ARG A 486 18.29 -0.46 25.11
CA ARG A 486 18.09 -1.35 23.95
C ARG A 486 17.94 -0.58 22.64
N ALA A 487 17.28 0.58 22.65
CA ALA A 487 17.20 1.47 21.50
C ALA A 487 18.58 2.02 21.11
N VAL A 488 19.38 2.46 22.09
CA VAL A 488 20.77 2.93 21.88
C VAL A 488 21.66 1.81 21.34
N ASP A 489 21.64 0.63 21.97
CA ASP A 489 22.40 -0.55 21.54
C ASP A 489 22.05 -0.93 20.09
N TYR A 490 20.77 -0.89 19.72
CA TYR A 490 20.31 -1.15 18.36
C TYR A 490 20.85 -0.13 17.35
N ILE A 491 20.83 1.16 17.69
CA ILE A 491 21.36 2.22 16.80
C ILE A 491 22.85 2.01 16.56
N HIS A 492 23.63 1.73 17.60
CA HIS A 492 25.06 1.47 17.45
C HIS A 492 25.35 0.21 16.61
N ASP A 493 24.65 -0.91 16.83
CA ASP A 493 24.83 -2.11 15.99
C ASP A 493 24.47 -1.84 14.53
N ARG A 494 23.33 -1.17 14.28
CA ARG A 494 22.86 -0.90 12.91
C ARG A 494 23.70 0.13 12.18
N ALA A 495 24.31 1.08 12.88
CA ALA A 495 25.21 2.07 12.29
C ALA A 495 26.46 1.42 11.65
N GLU A 496 26.85 0.23 12.09
CA GLU A 496 27.96 -0.54 11.51
C GLU A 496 27.56 -1.31 10.24
N LYS A 497 26.28 -1.31 9.85
CA LYS A 497 25.78 -2.06 8.69
C LYS A 497 25.50 -1.12 7.52
N GLU A 498 25.60 -1.65 6.29
CA GLU A 498 25.30 -0.87 5.06
C GLU A 498 23.79 -0.65 4.84
N GLU A 499 22.97 -1.59 5.32
CA GLU A 499 21.51 -1.54 5.19
C GLU A 499 20.90 -0.47 6.11
N PRO A 500 20.01 0.41 5.61
CA PRO A 500 19.32 1.39 6.44
C PRO A 500 18.41 0.69 7.45
N PHE A 501 18.13 1.35 8.57
CA PHE A 501 17.26 0.80 9.60
C PHE A 501 16.06 1.70 9.91
N PHE A 502 14.98 1.05 10.33
CA PHE A 502 13.83 1.70 10.95
C PHE A 502 13.75 1.27 12.42
N LEU A 503 13.80 2.24 13.33
CA LEU A 503 13.56 2.03 14.75
C LEU A 503 12.26 2.71 15.14
N TYR A 504 11.28 1.91 15.53
CA TYR A 504 10.09 2.38 16.23
C TYR A 504 10.32 2.27 17.74
N PHE A 505 10.77 3.35 18.36
CA PHE A 505 11.00 3.45 19.79
C PHE A 505 9.76 4.00 20.49
N ALA A 506 8.89 3.09 20.93
CA ALA A 506 7.63 3.41 21.57
C ALA A 506 7.80 3.40 23.10
N GLN A 507 8.10 4.54 23.69
CA GLN A 507 8.30 4.66 25.14
C GLN A 507 7.02 4.29 25.92
N THR A 508 7.19 3.91 27.18
CA THR A 508 6.10 3.59 28.12
C THR A 508 5.74 4.78 29.01
N SER A 509 6.38 5.93 28.81
CA SER A 509 6.33 7.10 29.69
C SER A 509 5.80 8.33 28.95
N PRO A 510 5.21 9.31 29.66
CA PRO A 510 4.94 9.34 31.10
C PRO A 510 3.68 8.58 31.59
N HIS A 511 3.10 7.67 30.79
CA HIS A 511 1.93 6.85 31.14
C HIS A 511 2.03 6.13 32.50
N GLU A 512 0.88 5.84 33.11
CA GLU A 512 0.80 5.07 34.36
C GLU A 512 1.34 3.62 34.22
N PRO A 513 2.01 3.07 35.25
CA PRO A 513 2.29 3.68 36.54
C PRO A 513 3.36 4.75 36.43
N VAL A 514 3.21 5.84 37.18
CA VAL A 514 4.18 6.95 37.16
C VAL A 514 5.33 6.60 38.10
N VAL A 515 6.43 6.09 37.55
CA VAL A 515 7.56 5.54 38.32
C VAL A 515 8.91 6.08 37.82
N PRO A 516 9.16 7.40 37.94
CA PRO A 516 10.44 7.96 37.55
C PRO A 516 11.60 7.27 38.28
N SER A 517 12.70 7.03 37.58
CA SER A 517 13.87 6.41 38.19
C SER A 517 14.48 7.30 39.26
N ALA A 518 15.34 6.72 40.10
CA ALA A 518 15.96 7.41 41.23
C ALA A 518 16.68 8.72 40.84
N ALA A 519 17.19 8.83 39.60
CA ALA A 519 17.85 10.03 39.11
C ALA A 519 16.90 11.21 38.89
N PHE A 520 15.62 10.94 38.63
CA PHE A 520 14.61 11.94 38.26
C PHE A 520 13.60 12.23 39.38
N ARG A 521 13.44 11.33 40.34
CA ARG A 521 12.55 11.53 41.50
C ARG A 521 12.80 12.88 42.21
N GLY A 522 11.75 13.68 42.32
CA GLY A 522 11.72 14.99 42.98
C GLY A 522 12.41 16.12 42.21
N LYS A 523 12.87 15.91 40.97
CA LYS A 523 13.66 16.90 40.22
C LYS A 523 12.85 18.07 39.68
N SER A 524 11.60 17.84 39.32
CA SER A 524 10.68 18.89 38.86
C SER A 524 10.26 19.81 40.01
N GLY A 525 10.23 19.29 41.24
CA GLY A 525 9.74 20.00 42.42
C GLY A 525 8.22 20.27 42.41
N ILE A 526 7.47 19.72 41.44
CA ILE A 526 6.02 19.96 41.31
C ILE A 526 5.22 18.67 41.46
N ALA A 527 5.48 17.67 40.64
CA ALA A 527 4.68 16.47 40.57
C ALA A 527 5.53 15.31 40.04
N PRO A 528 5.29 14.08 40.53
CA PRO A 528 5.96 12.89 40.03
C PRO A 528 5.87 12.64 38.53
N VAL A 529 4.72 12.97 37.93
CA VAL A 529 4.53 12.84 36.48
C VAL A 529 5.41 13.84 35.72
N ALA A 530 5.69 15.02 36.30
CA ALA A 530 6.64 15.97 35.72
C ALA A 530 8.09 15.46 35.80
N ASP A 531 8.46 14.77 36.88
CA ASP A 531 9.74 14.06 36.96
C ASP A 531 9.84 12.99 35.85
N PHE A 532 8.74 12.28 35.58
CA PHE A 532 8.71 11.25 34.56
C PHE A 532 8.72 11.82 33.13
N VAL A 533 8.12 13.00 32.91
CA VAL A 533 8.29 13.78 31.67
C VAL A 533 9.75 14.18 31.47
N MET A 534 10.46 14.62 32.52
CA MET A 534 11.89 14.94 32.44
C MET A 534 12.74 13.70 32.10
N GLU A 535 12.38 12.52 32.63
CA GLU A 535 13.05 11.27 32.26
C GLU A 535 12.73 10.82 30.82
N THR A 536 11.50 11.05 30.37
CA THR A 536 11.06 10.80 28.98
C THR A 536 11.88 11.67 28.00
N ASP A 537 12.10 12.95 28.36
CA ASP A 537 12.99 13.85 27.62
C ASP A 537 14.44 13.33 27.60
N TRP A 538 14.97 12.90 28.75
CA TRP A 538 16.30 12.31 28.82
C TRP A 538 16.43 11.08 27.92
N SER A 539 15.44 10.17 27.95
CA SER A 539 15.41 8.97 27.11
C SER A 539 15.46 9.31 25.62
N ALA A 540 14.67 10.31 25.19
CA ALA A 540 14.73 10.82 23.82
C ALA A 540 16.12 11.42 23.51
N GLY A 541 16.72 12.11 24.48
CA GLY A 541 18.08 12.62 24.41
C GLY A 541 19.14 11.53 24.19
N GLN A 542 19.03 10.39 24.87
CA GLN A 542 19.96 9.26 24.69
C GLN A 542 19.90 8.68 23.27
N VAL A 543 18.70 8.56 22.70
CA VAL A 543 18.52 8.14 21.30
C VAL A 543 19.15 9.14 20.33
N MET A 544 18.96 10.44 20.58
CA MET A 544 19.58 11.51 19.80
C MET A 544 21.11 11.49 19.88
N GLU A 545 21.65 11.31 21.08
CA GLU A 545 23.10 11.19 21.32
C GLU A 545 23.66 9.96 20.61
N ALA A 546 23.00 8.80 20.67
CA ALA A 546 23.44 7.60 19.97
C ALA A 546 23.55 7.79 18.45
N VAL A 547 22.59 8.49 17.83
CA VAL A 547 22.63 8.85 16.40
C VAL A 547 23.81 9.76 16.07
N GLU A 548 24.12 10.71 16.95
CA GLU A 548 25.25 11.64 16.81
C GLU A 548 26.60 10.94 17.02
N GLU A 549 26.74 10.14 18.08
CA GLU A 549 27.94 9.37 18.43
C GLU A 549 28.29 8.32 17.38
N ALA A 550 27.28 7.68 16.79
CA ALA A 550 27.45 6.72 15.71
C ALA A 550 27.85 7.38 14.37
N GLY A 551 27.86 8.72 14.28
CA GLY A 551 28.28 9.44 13.07
C GLY A 551 27.30 9.34 11.90
N ILE A 552 26.03 8.97 12.15
CA ILE A 552 24.99 8.76 11.14
C ILE A 552 23.92 9.87 11.11
N ALA A 553 24.11 10.94 11.88
CA ALA A 553 23.13 12.01 12.06
C ALA A 553 22.69 12.69 10.74
N ASP A 554 23.63 12.95 9.82
CA ASP A 554 23.33 13.62 8.54
C ASP A 554 22.44 12.78 7.62
N ASN A 555 22.40 11.46 7.85
CA ASN A 555 21.57 10.50 7.09
C ASN A 555 20.52 9.82 7.97
N THR A 556 20.06 10.47 9.04
CA THR A 556 19.00 9.92 9.91
C THR A 556 17.85 10.91 10.05
N LEU A 557 16.66 10.48 9.64
CA LEU A 557 15.40 11.15 9.92
C LEU A 557 14.94 10.75 11.32
N VAL A 558 14.87 11.72 12.24
CA VAL A 558 14.31 11.51 13.58
C VAL A 558 12.96 12.20 13.68
N VAL A 559 11.94 11.45 14.09
CA VAL A 559 10.59 11.93 14.37
C VAL A 559 10.29 11.71 15.84
N PHE A 560 9.88 12.76 16.55
CA PHE A 560 9.41 12.70 17.93
C PHE A 560 7.95 13.10 18.00
N THR A 561 7.11 12.30 18.64
CA THR A 561 5.69 12.60 18.87
C THR A 561 5.11 11.84 20.07
N ALA A 562 3.88 12.18 20.47
CA ALA A 562 3.08 11.42 21.43
C ALA A 562 1.91 10.68 20.75
N ASP A 563 1.34 9.65 21.38
CA ASP A 563 0.18 8.92 20.85
C ASP A 563 -1.18 9.58 21.16
N ASN A 564 -1.29 10.35 22.24
CA ASN A 564 -2.47 11.11 22.60
C ASN A 564 -2.11 12.21 23.62
N GLY A 565 -3.10 13.03 24.01
CA GLY A 565 -2.92 14.05 25.04
C GLY A 565 -2.55 13.51 26.42
N HIS A 566 -2.25 14.42 27.35
CA HIS A 566 -1.88 14.11 28.72
C HIS A 566 -3.04 13.45 29.48
N SER A 567 -2.76 12.49 30.35
CA SER A 567 -3.81 11.80 31.10
C SER A 567 -4.33 12.63 32.29
N HIS A 568 -5.65 12.75 32.42
CA HIS A 568 -6.29 13.55 33.47
C HIS A 568 -6.18 12.97 34.88
N TYR A 569 -5.91 11.67 35.00
CA TYR A 569 -5.85 10.99 36.29
C TYR A 569 -4.40 10.77 36.78
N THR A 570 -3.39 11.21 36.03
CA THR A 570 -1.97 11.10 36.41
C THR A 570 -1.40 12.48 36.73
N GLY A 571 -1.59 12.96 37.96
CA GLY A 571 -0.95 14.21 38.44
C GLY A 571 -1.48 15.51 37.83
N TRP A 572 -2.56 15.48 37.03
CA TRP A 572 -3.17 16.64 36.40
C TRP A 572 -3.39 17.82 37.36
N ASP A 573 -4.07 17.58 38.49
CA ASP A 573 -4.36 18.63 39.47
C ASP A 573 -3.10 19.26 40.07
N ASP A 574 -2.06 18.45 40.32
CA ASP A 574 -0.78 18.94 40.85
C ASP A 574 -0.04 19.80 39.81
N LEU A 575 -0.06 19.39 38.54
CA LEU A 575 0.49 20.16 37.43
C LEU A 575 -0.23 21.51 37.27
N ILE A 576 -1.56 21.52 37.23
CA ILE A 576 -2.37 22.73 37.12
C ILE A 576 -2.10 23.66 38.32
N LYS A 577 -2.05 23.11 39.55
CA LYS A 577 -1.75 23.87 40.77
C LYS A 577 -0.36 24.50 40.74
N ALA A 578 0.60 23.84 40.10
CA ALA A 578 1.94 24.39 39.86
C ALA A 578 2.00 25.41 38.71
N GLY A 579 0.87 25.70 38.05
CA GLY A 579 0.79 26.61 36.91
C GLY A 579 1.33 26.00 35.62
N HIS A 580 1.42 24.67 35.53
CA HIS A 580 1.69 23.96 34.29
C HIS A 580 0.39 23.68 33.53
N GLN A 581 0.43 23.71 32.20
CA GLN A 581 -0.74 23.46 31.34
C GLN A 581 -0.40 22.29 30.40
N PRO A 582 -0.75 21.04 30.76
CA PRO A 582 -0.31 19.86 30.00
C PRO A 582 -0.87 19.82 28.56
N SER A 583 -2.11 20.27 28.38
CA SER A 583 -2.73 20.41 27.05
C SER A 583 -2.38 21.73 26.35
N GLY A 584 -1.55 22.59 26.95
CA GLY A 584 -1.32 23.95 26.46
C GLY A 584 -2.61 24.78 26.52
N PRO A 585 -2.91 25.62 25.50
CA PRO A 585 -4.13 26.43 25.48
C PRO A 585 -5.39 25.64 25.07
N TYR A 586 -5.25 24.35 24.75
CA TYR A 586 -6.30 23.52 24.16
C TYR A 586 -7.20 22.88 25.21
N ARG A 587 -8.48 22.71 24.87
CA ARG A 587 -9.48 22.07 25.73
C ARG A 587 -9.34 20.56 25.75
N GLY A 588 -9.58 19.97 26.92
CA GLY A 588 -9.62 18.52 27.10
C GLY A 588 -8.25 17.89 27.30
N HIS A 589 -8.26 16.57 27.46
CA HIS A 589 -7.11 15.75 27.80
C HIS A 589 -7.27 14.36 27.18
N LYS A 590 -6.36 13.41 27.45
CA LYS A 590 -6.48 12.02 27.00
C LYS A 590 -7.91 11.50 27.12
N GLY A 591 -8.38 10.86 26.06
CA GLY A 591 -9.74 10.31 25.96
C GLY A 591 -10.75 11.25 25.34
N ASP A 592 -10.57 12.56 25.42
CA ASP A 592 -11.54 13.53 24.92
C ASP A 592 -11.46 13.73 23.40
N ILE A 593 -12.54 14.26 22.81
CA ILE A 593 -12.61 14.63 21.39
C ILE A 593 -12.07 16.04 21.09
N TRP A 594 -11.95 16.87 22.13
CA TRP A 594 -11.41 18.23 22.05
C TRP A 594 -9.92 18.22 21.77
N GLU A 595 -9.37 19.36 21.36
CA GLU A 595 -8.02 19.51 20.83
C GLU A 595 -6.95 18.93 21.77
N GLY A 596 -7.05 19.15 23.08
CA GLY A 596 -6.10 18.63 24.08
C GLY A 596 -6.09 17.11 24.23
N GLY A 597 -7.06 16.38 23.66
CA GLY A 597 -7.11 14.92 23.71
C GLY A 597 -6.31 14.22 22.60
N HIS A 598 -6.21 14.84 21.42
CA HIS A 598 -5.57 14.24 20.24
C HIS A 598 -4.53 15.13 19.55
N ARG A 599 -4.47 16.43 19.83
CA ARG A 599 -3.36 17.28 19.39
C ARG A 599 -2.11 16.94 20.19
N VAL A 600 -1.02 16.64 19.51
CA VAL A 600 0.22 16.10 20.10
C VAL A 600 1.43 16.92 19.67
N PRO A 601 2.51 16.98 20.48
CA PRO A 601 3.75 17.57 20.02
C PRO A 601 4.32 16.72 18.87
N LEU A 602 4.77 17.33 17.77
CA LEU A 602 5.44 16.65 16.67
C LEU A 602 6.67 17.43 16.22
N VAL A 603 7.84 16.80 16.29
CA VAL A 603 9.11 17.37 15.85
C VAL A 603 9.78 16.44 14.86
N VAL A 604 10.25 16.98 13.74
CA VAL A 604 10.97 16.24 12.71
C VAL A 604 12.34 16.86 12.49
N ARG A 605 13.41 16.07 12.61
CA ARG A 605 14.78 16.49 12.35
C ARG A 605 15.37 15.62 11.25
N TRP A 606 15.87 16.27 10.20
CA TRP A 606 16.66 15.63 9.15
C TRP A 606 17.68 16.63 8.62
N PRO A 607 18.93 16.59 9.12
CA PRO A 607 19.95 17.58 8.78
C PRO A 607 20.14 17.71 7.26
N GLY A 608 20.20 18.94 6.75
CA GLY A 608 20.36 19.23 5.33
C GLY A 608 19.10 18.98 4.46
N LYS A 609 18.01 18.48 5.02
CA LYS A 609 16.73 18.26 4.34
C LYS A 609 15.58 19.06 4.94
N VAL A 610 15.46 19.02 6.27
CA VAL A 610 14.50 19.81 7.04
C VAL A 610 15.19 21.06 7.56
N ALA A 611 14.55 22.22 7.39
CA ALA A 611 15.07 23.48 7.90
C ALA A 611 15.16 23.46 9.43
N ALA A 612 16.35 23.68 9.99
CA ALA A 612 16.55 23.70 11.44
C ALA A 612 15.91 24.94 12.09
N GLY A 613 15.28 24.75 13.25
CA GLY A 613 14.64 25.81 14.02
C GLY A 613 13.37 26.36 13.37
N SER A 614 12.82 25.66 12.38
CA SER A 614 11.60 26.09 11.69
C SER A 614 10.34 25.58 12.39
N ALA A 615 9.19 26.11 11.97
CA ALA A 615 7.89 25.62 12.38
C ALA A 615 6.95 25.59 11.18
N SER A 616 5.98 24.67 11.23
CA SER A 616 4.88 24.57 10.28
C SER A 616 3.57 24.44 11.06
N ASP A 617 2.57 25.22 10.69
CA ASP A 617 1.21 25.20 11.22
C ASP A 617 0.25 24.35 10.37
N ARG A 618 0.79 23.59 9.42
CA ARG A 618 0.03 22.67 8.57
C ARG A 618 -0.61 21.57 9.41
N THR A 619 -1.90 21.35 9.17
CA THR A 619 -2.63 20.25 9.80
C THR A 619 -2.11 18.90 9.32
N VAL A 620 -1.60 18.09 10.23
CA VAL A 620 -1.10 16.74 9.93
C VAL A 620 -1.71 15.69 10.87
N SER A 621 -1.87 14.47 10.38
CA SER A 621 -2.25 13.31 11.18
C SER A 621 -1.03 12.43 11.46
N LEU A 622 -0.97 11.75 12.61
CA LEU A 622 0.00 10.65 12.79
C LEU A 622 -0.23 9.52 11.79
N THR A 623 -1.45 9.36 11.29
CA THR A 623 -1.78 8.45 10.17
C THR A 623 -0.98 8.78 8.91
N ASP A 624 -0.53 10.02 8.74
CA ASP A 624 0.22 10.49 7.58
C ASP A 624 1.69 10.06 7.58
N LEU A 625 2.20 9.56 8.71
CA LEU A 625 3.57 9.05 8.80
C LEU A 625 3.80 7.89 7.82
N PHE A 626 2.78 7.08 7.52
CA PHE A 626 2.89 6.01 6.53
C PHE A 626 3.25 6.56 5.15
N ALA A 627 2.43 7.45 4.59
CA ALA A 627 2.67 8.07 3.28
C ALA A 627 3.90 8.97 3.27
N THR A 628 4.21 9.61 4.39
CA THR A 628 5.42 10.43 4.54
C THR A 628 6.66 9.55 4.45
N PHE A 629 6.72 8.43 5.17
CA PHE A 629 7.84 7.48 5.08
C PHE A 629 7.93 6.81 3.71
N ALA A 630 6.81 6.48 3.07
CA ALA A 630 6.80 6.00 1.68
C ALA A 630 7.48 7.02 0.74
N GLY A 631 7.13 8.30 0.88
CA GLY A 631 7.76 9.41 0.16
C GLY A 631 9.25 9.56 0.47
N VAL A 632 9.66 9.42 1.74
CA VAL A 632 11.07 9.52 2.18
C VAL A 632 11.93 8.45 1.51
N VAL A 633 11.40 7.23 1.36
CA VAL A 633 12.15 6.12 0.74
C VAL A 633 12.00 6.05 -0.78
N GLY A 634 11.08 6.83 -1.33
CA GLY A 634 10.79 6.92 -2.76
C GLY A 634 9.94 5.76 -3.31
N ASP A 635 9.20 5.07 -2.43
CA ASP A 635 8.38 3.91 -2.80
C ASP A 635 6.89 4.29 -2.90
N PRO A 636 6.12 3.66 -3.80
CA PRO A 636 4.68 3.92 -3.89
C PRO A 636 3.95 3.37 -2.67
N LEU A 637 2.81 3.99 -2.33
CA LEU A 637 1.88 3.44 -1.34
C LEU A 637 1.31 2.08 -1.81
N PRO A 638 1.01 1.16 -0.88
CA PRO A 638 0.33 -0.09 -1.22
C PRO A 638 -1.05 0.17 -1.84
N ALA A 639 -1.49 -0.75 -2.69
CA ALA A 639 -2.83 -0.71 -3.29
C ALA A 639 -3.93 -0.90 -2.22
N ASP A 640 -3.71 -1.84 -1.30
CA ASP A 640 -4.66 -2.25 -0.25
C ASP A 640 -4.15 -1.89 1.15
N GLY A 641 -4.07 -0.59 1.45
CA GLY A 641 -3.64 -0.09 2.75
C GLY A 641 -3.35 1.41 2.75
N ALA A 642 -3.08 1.96 3.94
CA ALA A 642 -2.83 3.38 4.15
C ALA A 642 -3.94 4.29 3.56
N GLU A 643 -5.20 3.88 3.72
CA GLU A 643 -6.39 4.49 3.10
C GLU A 643 -6.54 5.99 3.42
N ASP A 644 -6.04 6.41 4.58
CA ASP A 644 -6.23 7.74 5.11
C ASP A 644 -4.93 8.54 5.21
N SER A 645 -3.82 7.96 4.77
CA SER A 645 -2.49 8.53 4.89
C SER A 645 -2.16 9.47 3.72
N ILE A 646 -1.85 10.73 4.04
CA ILE A 646 -1.50 11.78 3.09
C ILE A 646 -0.14 12.36 3.48
N SER A 647 0.85 12.26 2.60
CA SER A 647 2.22 12.67 2.92
C SER A 647 2.34 14.18 3.20
N PHE A 648 3.05 14.53 4.28
CA PHE A 648 3.49 15.90 4.59
C PHE A 648 4.99 16.10 4.33
N LEU A 649 5.63 15.19 3.58
CA LEU A 649 7.01 15.33 3.14
C LEU A 649 7.28 16.65 2.37
N PRO A 650 6.38 17.13 1.48
CA PRO A 650 6.60 18.41 0.80
C PRO A 650 6.75 19.58 1.77
N ASP A 651 5.99 19.58 2.89
CA ASP A 651 6.08 20.62 3.92
C ASP A 651 7.43 20.56 4.65
N LEU A 652 7.95 19.34 4.90
CA LEU A 652 9.28 19.13 5.50
C LEU A 652 10.42 19.64 4.62
N LEU A 653 10.29 19.49 3.30
CA LEU A 653 11.32 19.86 2.31
C LEU A 653 11.18 21.31 1.82
N GLY A 654 10.09 22.01 2.16
CA GLY A 654 9.79 23.36 1.66
C GLY A 654 9.42 23.38 0.17
N GLU A 655 8.94 22.27 -0.39
CA GLU A 655 8.69 22.07 -1.81
C GLU A 655 7.23 22.35 -2.24
N GLY A 656 6.33 22.69 -1.32
CA GLY A 656 4.95 23.04 -1.64
C GLY A 656 3.99 22.83 -0.49
N GLU A 657 2.71 23.05 -0.76
CA GLU A 657 1.63 22.89 0.20
C GLU A 657 1.19 21.43 0.30
N GLY A 658 1.21 20.85 1.52
CA GLY A 658 0.63 19.54 1.79
C GLY A 658 -0.85 19.46 1.38
N THR A 659 -1.29 18.26 0.94
CA THR A 659 -2.60 18.06 0.31
C THR A 659 -3.74 17.76 1.29
N ARG A 660 -3.47 17.67 2.60
CA ARG A 660 -4.51 17.37 3.60
C ARG A 660 -5.42 18.59 3.81
N THR A 661 -6.68 18.45 3.40
CA THR A 661 -7.72 19.47 3.57
C THR A 661 -8.58 19.27 4.82
N GLY A 662 -8.62 18.06 5.37
CA GLY A 662 -9.35 17.77 6.61
C GLY A 662 -8.87 16.53 7.34
N LEU A 663 -9.29 16.38 8.60
CA LEU A 663 -8.88 15.33 9.52
C LEU A 663 -10.06 14.84 10.37
N VAL A 664 -10.20 13.52 10.51
CA VAL A 664 -11.19 12.91 11.39
C VAL A 664 -10.49 12.42 12.66
N SER A 665 -11.01 12.80 13.82
CA SER A 665 -10.59 12.30 15.13
C SER A 665 -11.73 11.57 15.81
N HIS A 666 -11.41 10.66 16.72
CA HIS A 666 -12.41 10.03 17.58
C HIS A 666 -11.96 9.89 19.04
N SER A 667 -12.94 9.89 19.95
CA SER A 667 -12.71 9.84 21.39
C SER A 667 -12.64 8.40 21.93
N ASN A 668 -12.19 8.24 23.18
CA ASN A 668 -12.26 6.94 23.84
C ASN A 668 -13.70 6.45 24.06
N MET A 669 -14.65 7.40 24.13
CA MET A 669 -16.08 7.17 24.31
C MET A 669 -16.84 7.01 22.99
N GLY A 670 -16.17 7.11 21.84
CA GLY A 670 -16.78 6.93 20.52
C GLY A 670 -17.40 8.20 19.91
N GLU A 671 -17.02 9.38 20.40
CA GLU A 671 -17.38 10.66 19.80
C GLU A 671 -16.52 10.92 18.57
N PHE A 672 -17.03 11.68 17.62
CA PHE A 672 -16.35 11.98 16.36
C PHE A 672 -16.14 13.46 16.18
N ALA A 673 -15.05 13.83 15.52
CA ALA A 673 -14.85 15.18 15.02
C ALA A 673 -14.33 15.15 13.58
N LEU A 674 -14.74 16.14 12.79
CA LEU A 674 -14.08 16.48 11.54
C LEU A 674 -13.57 17.91 11.66
N ARG A 675 -12.29 18.09 11.40
CA ARG A 675 -11.70 19.40 11.14
C ARG A 675 -11.45 19.57 9.64
N ASP A 676 -11.81 20.72 9.10
CA ASP A 676 -11.57 21.10 7.70
C ASP A 676 -11.26 22.60 7.65
N GLY A 677 -10.00 22.93 7.39
CA GLY A 677 -9.47 24.27 7.62
C GLY A 677 -9.58 24.69 9.10
N SER A 678 -10.10 25.90 9.33
CA SER A 678 -10.31 26.44 10.67
C SER A 678 -11.51 25.83 11.39
N TRP A 679 -12.48 25.27 10.66
CA TRP A 679 -13.71 24.78 11.24
C TRP A 679 -13.59 23.34 11.75
N LYS A 680 -14.07 23.12 12.97
CA LYS A 680 -14.16 21.80 13.59
C LYS A 680 -15.59 21.51 14.04
N ILE A 681 -16.18 20.45 13.51
CA ILE A 681 -17.44 19.91 14.00
C ILE A 681 -17.17 18.74 14.93
N VAL A 682 -17.88 18.68 16.05
CA VAL A 682 -17.82 17.62 17.06
C VAL A 682 -19.21 17.01 17.21
N TYR A 683 -19.28 15.68 17.26
CA TYR A 683 -20.46 14.90 17.60
C TYR A 683 -20.22 14.24 18.95
N ARG A 684 -20.59 14.97 20.00
CA ARG A 684 -20.38 14.53 21.38
C ARG A 684 -21.53 13.69 21.89
N MET A 685 -21.28 12.94 22.95
CA MET A 685 -22.33 12.20 23.66
C MET A 685 -23.37 13.16 24.28
N ALA A 686 -24.64 12.72 24.31
CA ALA A 686 -25.74 13.50 24.88
C ALA A 686 -25.84 13.40 26.41
N GLY A 687 -25.44 12.26 26.98
CA GLY A 687 -25.46 12.00 28.41
C GLY A 687 -24.10 12.23 29.08
N LYS A 688 -24.09 12.10 30.41
CA LYS A 688 -22.89 12.31 31.25
C LYS A 688 -21.80 11.23 31.11
N ASN A 689 -22.11 10.10 30.48
CA ASN A 689 -21.18 8.99 30.23
C ASN A 689 -21.69 8.11 29.08
N VAL A 690 -20.90 7.13 28.64
CA VAL A 690 -21.25 6.21 27.56
C VAL A 690 -22.58 5.53 27.82
N GLU A 691 -22.77 4.95 29.01
CA GLU A 691 -23.95 4.16 29.32
C GLU A 691 -25.24 4.98 29.28
N ALA A 692 -25.21 6.21 29.79
CA ALA A 692 -26.33 7.15 29.73
C ALA A 692 -26.60 7.68 28.32
N SER A 693 -25.65 7.53 27.39
CA SER A 693 -25.73 8.07 26.02
C SER A 693 -26.03 6.99 24.97
N ARG A 694 -25.83 5.70 25.27
CA ARG A 694 -26.03 4.58 24.34
C ARG A 694 -27.36 4.67 23.57
N GLY A 695 -27.26 4.65 22.25
CA GLY A 695 -28.41 4.72 21.33
C GLY A 695 -29.04 6.11 21.17
N GLN A 696 -28.59 7.12 21.92
CA GLN A 696 -29.11 8.49 21.82
C GLN A 696 -28.44 9.26 20.70
N ALA A 697 -29.15 10.25 20.14
CA ALA A 697 -28.56 11.17 19.16
C ALA A 697 -27.36 11.90 19.78
N THR A 698 -26.28 12.04 19.03
CA THR A 698 -25.15 12.88 19.44
C THR A 698 -25.52 14.35 19.36
N ILE A 699 -24.81 15.18 20.12
CA ILE A 699 -24.97 16.63 20.12
C ILE A 699 -23.89 17.20 19.21
N ALA A 700 -24.30 17.95 18.19
CA ALA A 700 -23.39 18.64 17.30
C ALA A 700 -22.90 19.95 17.94
N GLU A 701 -21.58 20.13 17.99
CA GLU A 701 -20.92 21.37 18.36
C GLU A 701 -20.02 21.82 17.21
N LEU A 702 -19.93 23.13 16.97
CA LEU A 702 -19.10 23.71 15.91
C LEU A 702 -18.17 24.76 16.52
N TYR A 703 -16.90 24.70 16.17
CA TYR A 703 -15.87 25.63 16.63
C TYR A 703 -15.08 26.18 15.44
N ASP A 704 -14.71 27.46 15.52
CA ASP A 704 -13.77 28.12 14.61
C ASP A 704 -12.41 28.24 15.31
N LEU A 705 -11.49 27.33 14.99
CA LEU A 705 -10.19 27.25 15.64
C LEU A 705 -9.24 28.40 15.26
N GLU A 706 -9.56 29.20 14.24
CA GLU A 706 -8.79 30.42 13.95
C GLU A 706 -9.01 31.49 15.03
N HIS A 707 -10.22 31.55 15.59
CA HIS A 707 -10.63 32.56 16.58
C HIS A 707 -10.86 31.98 17.99
N ASP A 708 -11.01 30.66 18.13
CA ASP A 708 -11.32 29.97 19.38
C ASP A 708 -10.59 28.61 19.50
N ILE A 709 -9.27 28.66 19.67
CA ILE A 709 -8.44 27.47 19.91
C ILE A 709 -8.77 26.72 21.20
N ALA A 710 -9.49 27.37 22.13
CA ALA A 710 -9.92 26.80 23.40
C ALA A 710 -11.27 26.07 23.29
N GLU A 711 -11.91 26.06 22.12
CA GLU A 711 -13.21 25.42 21.89
C GLU A 711 -14.26 25.83 22.95
N ALA A 712 -14.28 27.12 23.29
CA ALA A 712 -15.10 27.67 24.36
C ALA A 712 -16.50 28.07 23.90
N ASN A 713 -16.67 28.42 22.62
CA ASN A 713 -17.89 28.98 22.06
C ASN A 713 -18.46 28.06 20.98
N ASN A 714 -19.54 27.35 21.30
CA ASN A 714 -20.25 26.54 20.32
C ASN A 714 -21.05 27.43 19.35
N LEU A 715 -20.73 27.33 18.06
CA LEU A 715 -21.28 28.13 16.96
C LEU A 715 -22.32 27.35 16.12
N ALA A 716 -22.69 26.12 16.50
CA ALA A 716 -23.52 25.25 15.67
C ALA A 716 -24.89 25.87 15.31
N ASP A 717 -25.55 26.53 16.27
CA ASP A 717 -26.85 27.18 16.05
C ASP A 717 -26.74 28.43 15.16
N GLN A 718 -25.56 29.05 15.11
CA GLN A 718 -25.30 30.28 14.36
C GLN A 718 -24.91 29.99 12.89
N HIS A 719 -24.30 28.83 12.64
CA HIS A 719 -23.80 28.41 11.33
C HIS A 719 -24.30 27.02 10.91
N PRO A 720 -25.63 26.81 10.78
CA PRO A 720 -26.20 25.51 10.41
C PRO A 720 -25.80 25.03 9.01
N ASP A 721 -25.43 25.94 8.11
CA ASP A 721 -24.90 25.66 6.77
C ASP A 721 -23.48 25.05 6.83
N ILE A 722 -22.62 25.56 7.71
CA ILE A 722 -21.29 25.00 7.96
C ILE A 722 -21.43 23.62 8.62
N VAL A 723 -22.31 23.50 9.62
CA VAL A 723 -22.64 22.21 10.24
C VAL A 723 -23.04 21.19 9.18
N ALA A 724 -24.00 21.51 8.31
CA ALA A 724 -24.46 20.62 7.25
C ALA A 724 -23.35 20.23 6.26
N THR A 725 -22.46 21.17 5.94
CA THR A 725 -21.31 20.95 5.04
C THR A 725 -20.29 19.98 5.64
N LEU A 726 -19.83 20.22 6.87
CA LEU A 726 -18.86 19.35 7.54
C LEU A 726 -19.47 17.98 7.87
N THR A 727 -20.74 17.95 8.28
CA THR A 727 -21.51 16.70 8.42
C THR A 727 -21.43 15.87 7.15
N ALA A 728 -21.65 16.49 5.99
CA ALA A 728 -21.64 15.79 4.70
C ALA A 728 -20.25 15.26 4.35
N LYS A 729 -19.20 16.05 4.61
CA LYS A 729 -17.81 15.62 4.39
C LYS A 729 -17.43 14.44 5.29
N LEU A 730 -17.81 14.46 6.57
CA LEU A 730 -17.56 13.34 7.49
C LEU A 730 -18.27 12.06 7.00
N ASN A 731 -19.54 12.14 6.60
CA ASN A 731 -20.23 10.99 6.00
C ASN A 731 -19.52 10.50 4.73
N ALA A 732 -19.04 11.39 3.87
CA ALA A 732 -18.35 10.98 2.65
C ALA A 732 -17.05 10.21 2.94
N VAL A 733 -16.25 10.64 3.93
CA VAL A 733 -15.03 9.93 4.37
C VAL A 733 -15.34 8.55 4.95
N ILE A 734 -16.43 8.45 5.72
CA ILE A 734 -16.90 7.18 6.27
C ILE A 734 -17.39 6.27 5.13
N HIS A 735 -18.34 6.72 4.30
CA HIS A 735 -18.93 5.89 3.24
C HIS A 735 -17.94 5.46 2.15
N ARG A 736 -16.94 6.31 1.82
CA ARG A 736 -15.91 5.95 0.82
C ARG A 736 -14.90 4.93 1.35
N GLY A 737 -14.79 4.78 2.67
CA GLY A 737 -13.80 3.91 3.30
C GLY A 737 -12.35 4.43 3.23
N ALA A 738 -12.11 5.63 2.67
CA ALA A 738 -10.77 6.20 2.52
C ALA A 738 -10.78 7.73 2.50
N THR A 739 -9.67 8.37 2.90
CA THR A 739 -9.42 9.82 2.74
C THR A 739 -8.59 10.12 1.50
N ARG A 740 -7.68 9.24 1.08
CA ARG A 740 -6.90 9.42 -0.14
C ARG A 740 -7.79 9.55 -1.38
N GLU A 741 -7.40 10.42 -2.29
CA GLU A 741 -8.03 10.56 -3.59
C GLU A 741 -7.68 9.36 -4.47
N ASN A 742 -8.62 8.93 -5.31
CA ASN A 742 -8.49 7.82 -6.27
C ASN A 742 -8.52 6.39 -5.70
N ILE A 743 -8.81 6.23 -4.40
CA ILE A 743 -9.13 4.91 -3.83
C ILE A 743 -10.46 4.95 -3.09
N SER A 744 -11.11 3.80 -3.04
CA SER A 744 -12.26 3.53 -2.17
C SER A 744 -12.03 2.20 -1.48
N ALA A 745 -12.39 2.11 -0.21
CA ALA A 745 -12.25 0.90 0.58
C ALA A 745 -13.53 0.63 1.38
N HIS A 746 -13.52 -0.42 2.17
CA HIS A 746 -14.61 -0.80 3.06
C HIS A 746 -14.24 -0.46 4.52
N ASN A 747 -15.22 -0.10 5.35
CA ASN A 747 -15.05 -0.06 6.81
C ASN A 747 -15.40 -1.42 7.37
N ASP A 748 -14.53 -2.01 8.19
CA ASP A 748 -14.72 -3.33 8.78
C ASP A 748 -15.85 -3.37 9.83
N CYS A 749 -16.35 -2.20 10.23
CA CYS A 749 -17.47 -2.02 11.15
C CYS A 749 -18.43 -0.91 10.69
N ASP A 750 -19.67 -0.97 11.17
CA ASP A 750 -20.66 0.09 10.95
C ASP A 750 -20.34 1.32 11.79
N VAL A 751 -20.44 2.50 11.15
CA VAL A 751 -20.10 3.79 11.76
C VAL A 751 -21.24 4.78 11.52
N ASP A 752 -21.96 5.13 12.58
CA ASP A 752 -22.94 6.23 12.58
C ASP A 752 -22.58 7.25 13.69
N PHE A 753 -21.89 8.32 13.33
CA PHE A 753 -21.52 9.35 14.31
C PHE A 753 -22.71 10.18 14.81
N ARG A 754 -23.90 10.10 14.19
CA ARG A 754 -25.08 10.86 14.63
C ARG A 754 -25.77 10.23 15.82
N LYS A 755 -25.42 9.00 16.17
CA LYS A 755 -25.95 8.29 17.33
C LYS A 755 -24.80 7.72 18.13
N THR A 756 -24.87 7.88 19.43
CA THR A 756 -23.93 7.20 20.31
C THR A 756 -24.14 5.70 20.14
N GLN A 757 -23.10 5.00 19.70
CA GLN A 757 -23.20 3.60 19.37
C GLN A 757 -23.50 2.74 20.62
N THR A 758 -24.30 1.68 20.47
CA THR A 758 -24.60 0.75 21.56
C THR A 758 -23.39 -0.12 21.92
N GLU A 759 -22.64 -0.55 20.90
CA GLU A 759 -21.29 -1.10 20.97
C GLU A 759 -20.31 -0.12 20.34
N ARG A 760 -19.04 -0.05 20.80
CA ARG A 760 -18.10 0.98 20.31
C ARG A 760 -18.03 1.03 18.78
N TRP A 761 -18.04 -0.14 18.13
CA TRP A 761 -18.35 -0.35 16.71
C TRP A 761 -18.82 -1.81 16.54
N ALA A 762 -20.01 -2.03 16.00
CA ALA A 762 -20.49 -3.39 15.72
C ALA A 762 -19.75 -3.95 14.50
N PRO A 763 -19.37 -5.25 14.47
CA PRO A 763 -18.97 -5.87 13.22
C PRO A 763 -20.05 -5.57 12.19
N VAL A 764 -19.68 -5.26 10.95
CA VAL A 764 -20.68 -5.21 9.88
C VAL A 764 -21.36 -6.56 9.92
N ALA A 765 -22.63 -6.61 10.35
CA ALA A 765 -23.40 -7.83 10.31
C ALA A 765 -23.34 -8.32 8.86
N ALA A 766 -23.33 -9.63 8.64
CA ALA A 766 -23.58 -10.13 7.29
C ALA A 766 -24.97 -9.62 6.87
N SER A 767 -25.00 -8.47 6.16
CA SER A 767 -26.16 -7.61 5.88
C SER A 767 -26.61 -6.65 7.00
N ASP A 768 -26.25 -5.36 6.91
CA ASP A 768 -27.12 -4.26 7.35
C ASP A 768 -26.70 -2.90 6.72
N THR A 769 -27.00 -2.67 5.44
CA THR A 769 -26.92 -1.30 4.88
C THR A 769 -28.25 -0.89 4.27
N THR A 770 -29.28 -0.78 5.08
CA THR A 770 -30.61 -0.26 4.65
C THR A 770 -30.66 1.27 4.57
N THR A 771 -29.61 1.98 5.00
CA THR A 771 -29.57 3.46 4.95
C THR A 771 -29.10 3.94 3.57
N ALA A 772 -29.95 4.67 2.86
CA ALA A 772 -29.64 5.19 1.53
C ALA A 772 -28.48 6.20 1.56
N PRO A 773 -27.54 6.17 0.59
CA PRO A 773 -26.52 7.20 0.45
C PRO A 773 -27.14 8.58 0.26
N LYS A 774 -26.39 9.63 0.61
CA LYS A 774 -26.84 11.02 0.44
C LYS A 774 -27.22 11.29 -1.03
N GLY A 775 -28.45 11.77 -1.25
CA GLY A 775 -28.99 12.03 -2.59
C GLY A 775 -29.72 10.86 -3.21
N PHE A 776 -29.69 9.68 -2.58
CA PHE A 776 -30.45 8.51 -2.99
C PHE A 776 -31.66 8.28 -2.06
N THR A 777 -32.71 7.71 -2.61
CA THR A 777 -33.94 7.28 -1.93
C THR A 777 -34.01 5.75 -1.96
N PRO A 778 -34.36 5.07 -0.85
CA PRO A 778 -34.51 3.62 -0.86
C PRO A 778 -35.72 3.19 -1.68
N LEU A 779 -35.51 2.27 -2.61
CA LEU A 779 -36.58 1.52 -3.28
C LEU A 779 -36.96 0.25 -2.51
N PHE A 780 -36.04 -0.25 -1.68
CA PHE A 780 -36.28 -1.40 -0.82
C PHE A 780 -35.78 -1.09 0.60
N ASP A 781 -36.66 -1.24 1.58
CA ASP A 781 -36.40 -0.94 3.00
C ASP A 781 -35.90 -2.17 3.79
N GLY A 782 -35.70 -3.30 3.11
CA GLY A 782 -35.31 -4.58 3.71
C GLY A 782 -36.47 -5.37 4.33
N LYS A 783 -37.71 -4.85 4.33
CA LYS A 783 -38.80 -5.38 5.16
C LYS A 783 -40.14 -5.50 4.44
N THR A 784 -40.44 -4.59 3.52
CA THR A 784 -41.76 -4.48 2.91
C THR A 784 -41.69 -4.32 1.39
N TRP A 785 -42.81 -4.60 0.73
CA TRP A 785 -42.99 -4.41 -0.71
C TRP A 785 -43.49 -3.01 -1.09
N ALA A 786 -43.41 -2.01 -0.19
CA ALA A 786 -44.13 -0.74 -0.30
C ALA A 786 -43.84 0.12 -1.57
N ASN A 787 -42.84 -0.24 -2.39
CA ASN A 787 -42.50 0.43 -3.64
C ASN A 787 -42.53 -0.50 -4.87
N TRP A 788 -42.98 -1.75 -4.71
CA TRP A 788 -42.89 -2.79 -5.72
C TRP A 788 -44.29 -3.30 -6.11
N ASP A 789 -44.56 -3.28 -7.41
CA ASP A 789 -45.76 -3.84 -8.00
C ASP A 789 -45.64 -5.37 -8.01
N HIS A 790 -46.55 -6.00 -7.27
CA HIS A 790 -46.62 -7.45 -7.11
C HIS A 790 -47.84 -7.98 -7.87
N PRO A 791 -47.69 -8.35 -9.16
CA PRO A 791 -48.83 -8.80 -9.92
C PRO A 791 -49.31 -10.16 -9.38
N ALA A 792 -50.63 -10.36 -9.29
CA ALA A 792 -51.24 -11.52 -8.63
C ALA A 792 -50.76 -12.92 -9.09
N HIS A 793 -50.15 -13.03 -10.27
CA HIS A 793 -49.56 -14.28 -10.77
C HIS A 793 -48.15 -14.57 -10.22
N LEU A 794 -47.56 -13.61 -9.50
CA LEU A 794 -46.31 -13.72 -8.76
C LEU A 794 -46.55 -13.76 -7.25
N ASP A 795 -47.81 -13.70 -6.78
CA ASP A 795 -48.16 -13.79 -5.36
C ASP A 795 -47.57 -15.04 -4.72
N GLY A 796 -46.65 -14.81 -3.79
CA GLY A 796 -45.92 -15.85 -3.08
C GLY A 796 -44.64 -16.35 -3.75
N VAL A 797 -44.25 -15.85 -4.94
CA VAL A 797 -43.07 -16.28 -5.72
C VAL A 797 -41.78 -15.58 -5.29
N TRP A 798 -41.85 -14.26 -5.14
CA TRP A 798 -40.79 -13.48 -4.52
C TRP A 798 -41.02 -13.43 -3.02
N GLU A 799 -39.94 -13.55 -2.25
CA GLU A 799 -39.96 -13.37 -0.81
C GLU A 799 -38.96 -12.31 -0.36
N ILE A 800 -39.30 -11.64 0.74
CA ILE A 800 -38.34 -10.91 1.55
C ILE A 800 -37.95 -11.84 2.70
N ALA A 801 -36.70 -12.26 2.71
CA ALA A 801 -36.13 -13.07 3.77
C ALA A 801 -34.78 -12.45 4.16
N ASP A 802 -34.51 -12.34 5.46
CA ASP A 802 -33.22 -11.84 5.97
C ASP A 802 -32.75 -10.52 5.35
N GLY A 803 -33.68 -9.59 5.09
CA GLY A 803 -33.35 -8.28 4.51
C GLY A 803 -33.00 -8.29 3.02
N VAL A 804 -33.25 -9.39 2.32
CA VAL A 804 -32.98 -9.54 0.87
C VAL A 804 -34.25 -9.91 0.10
N ILE A 805 -34.32 -9.50 -1.17
CA ILE A 805 -35.32 -9.94 -2.13
C ILE A 805 -34.77 -11.16 -2.86
N ARG A 806 -35.52 -12.27 -2.85
CA ARG A 806 -35.15 -13.50 -3.57
C ARG A 806 -36.36 -14.29 -4.04
N LEU A 807 -36.14 -15.23 -4.95
CA LEU A 807 -37.16 -16.22 -5.31
C LEU A 807 -37.22 -17.34 -4.27
N ARG A 808 -38.42 -17.84 -4.00
CA ARG A 808 -38.60 -19.03 -3.17
C ARG A 808 -38.10 -20.30 -3.86
N THR A 809 -37.59 -21.23 -3.07
CA THR A 809 -36.98 -22.47 -3.56
C THR A 809 -38.01 -23.54 -3.96
N ASP A 810 -39.26 -23.43 -3.52
CA ASP A 810 -40.35 -24.42 -3.68
C ASP A 810 -41.34 -24.09 -4.82
N GLU A 811 -40.99 -23.15 -5.71
CA GLU A 811 -41.89 -22.61 -6.74
C GLU A 811 -42.18 -23.55 -7.93
N PRO A 812 -43.42 -23.55 -8.47
CA PRO A 812 -43.81 -24.36 -9.64
C PRO A 812 -43.12 -23.89 -10.94
N PRO A 813 -43.10 -24.73 -12.00
CA PRO A 813 -42.43 -24.42 -13.25
C PRO A 813 -42.97 -23.14 -13.90
N ARG A 814 -42.06 -22.29 -14.41
CA ARG A 814 -42.37 -21.10 -15.19
C ARG A 814 -43.39 -21.41 -16.29
N GLU A 815 -44.50 -20.68 -16.35
CA GLU A 815 -45.39 -20.73 -17.52
C GLU A 815 -44.62 -20.31 -18.78
N LYS A 816 -44.78 -21.08 -19.85
CA LYS A 816 -44.05 -20.85 -21.10
C LYS A 816 -44.34 -19.43 -21.62
N GLY A 817 -43.34 -18.56 -21.54
CA GLY A 817 -43.39 -17.18 -22.06
C GLY A 817 -43.60 -16.07 -21.01
N ARG A 818 -43.61 -16.38 -19.70
CA ARG A 818 -43.64 -15.36 -18.64
C ARG A 818 -42.38 -15.42 -17.78
N ASP A 819 -41.71 -14.29 -17.57
CA ASP A 819 -40.53 -14.18 -16.67
C ASP A 819 -40.97 -13.75 -15.27
N TYR A 820 -40.20 -14.08 -14.24
CA TYR A 820 -40.48 -13.67 -12.85
C TYR A 820 -40.01 -12.23 -12.62
N ASN A 821 -40.75 -11.28 -13.21
CA ASN A 821 -40.41 -9.86 -13.16
C ASN A 821 -41.05 -9.18 -11.96
N LEU A 822 -40.25 -8.57 -11.10
CA LEU A 822 -40.71 -7.74 -10.00
C LEU A 822 -40.40 -6.27 -10.34
N ALA A 823 -41.42 -5.46 -10.57
CA ALA A 823 -41.28 -4.07 -11.01
C ALA A 823 -41.54 -3.08 -9.88
N THR A 824 -40.94 -1.89 -9.93
CA THR A 824 -41.31 -0.80 -9.03
C THR A 824 -42.67 -0.22 -9.42
N GLU A 825 -43.48 0.21 -8.45
CA GLU A 825 -44.74 0.93 -8.72
C GLU A 825 -44.45 2.29 -9.38
N LYS A 826 -43.40 2.96 -8.91
CA LYS A 826 -42.96 4.25 -9.46
C LYS A 826 -42.26 4.06 -10.80
N HIS A 827 -42.49 5.02 -11.70
CA HIS A 827 -41.75 5.15 -12.95
C HIS A 827 -40.69 6.25 -12.84
N PHE A 828 -39.58 6.05 -13.55
CA PHE A 828 -38.39 6.90 -13.50
C PHE A 828 -37.99 7.37 -14.89
N LYS A 829 -37.58 8.65 -14.98
CA LYS A 829 -36.93 9.23 -16.16
C LYS A 829 -35.44 8.92 -16.07
N ASP A 830 -34.60 9.94 -16.00
CA ASP A 830 -33.17 9.77 -15.74
C ASP A 830 -32.97 9.35 -14.29
N PHE A 831 -32.00 8.47 -14.04
CA PHE A 831 -31.69 8.03 -12.69
C PHE A 831 -30.29 7.45 -12.58
N THR A 832 -29.79 7.38 -11.35
CA THR A 832 -28.69 6.53 -10.94
C THR A 832 -29.23 5.51 -9.93
N LEU A 833 -29.13 4.22 -10.26
CA LEU A 833 -29.56 3.09 -9.44
C LEU A 833 -28.33 2.46 -8.80
N MET A 834 -28.33 2.34 -7.48
CA MET A 834 -27.38 1.50 -6.74
C MET A 834 -28.10 0.26 -6.25
N ILE A 835 -27.54 -0.92 -6.52
CA ILE A 835 -28.16 -2.19 -6.14
C ILE A 835 -27.08 -3.22 -5.84
N ASP A 836 -27.24 -3.91 -4.71
CA ASP A 836 -26.41 -5.06 -4.37
C ASP A 836 -27.10 -6.34 -4.81
N TRP A 837 -26.32 -7.25 -5.36
CA TRP A 837 -26.77 -8.58 -5.76
C TRP A 837 -25.71 -9.62 -5.40
N ARG A 838 -26.13 -10.87 -5.19
CA ARG A 838 -25.23 -12.02 -5.09
C ARG A 838 -25.85 -13.26 -5.68
N LEU A 839 -25.00 -14.22 -6.00
CA LEU A 839 -25.40 -15.56 -6.40
C LEU A 839 -25.25 -16.52 -5.22
N THR A 840 -26.22 -17.40 -5.01
CA THR A 840 -26.25 -18.31 -3.84
C THR A 840 -26.29 -19.80 -4.21
N GLY A 841 -26.37 -20.16 -5.49
CA GLY A 841 -26.36 -21.56 -5.95
C GLY A 841 -25.22 -21.89 -6.93
N GLU A 842 -25.34 -22.95 -7.72
CA GLU A 842 -24.39 -23.24 -8.82
C GLU A 842 -24.95 -22.86 -10.21
N PRO A 843 -24.16 -22.22 -11.09
CA PRO A 843 -24.62 -21.76 -12.41
C PRO A 843 -25.05 -22.89 -13.33
N HIS A 844 -25.98 -22.60 -14.24
CA HIS A 844 -26.42 -23.53 -15.28
C HIS A 844 -25.49 -23.51 -16.49
N VAL A 845 -25.22 -24.67 -17.09
CA VAL A 845 -24.49 -24.74 -18.37
C VAL A 845 -25.48 -24.60 -19.52
N ARG A 846 -25.30 -23.58 -20.38
CA ARG A 846 -26.06 -23.43 -21.63
C ARG A 846 -25.13 -23.15 -22.81
N PRO A 847 -25.44 -23.64 -24.02
CA PRO A 847 -24.70 -23.26 -25.22
C PRO A 847 -25.01 -21.80 -25.58
N HIS A 848 -23.98 -20.96 -25.67
CA HIS A 848 -24.09 -19.57 -26.13
C HIS A 848 -23.21 -19.33 -27.36
N GLN A 849 -23.61 -18.36 -28.19
CA GLN A 849 -22.75 -17.82 -29.24
C GLN A 849 -21.57 -17.13 -28.55
N TRP A 850 -20.34 -17.50 -28.90
CA TRP A 850 -19.17 -16.84 -28.33
C TRP A 850 -18.82 -15.60 -29.14
N LEU A 851 -18.64 -14.47 -28.44
CA LEU A 851 -18.04 -13.28 -29.00
C LEU A 851 -16.55 -13.25 -28.71
N LYS A 852 -15.79 -12.69 -29.64
CA LYS A 852 -14.40 -12.30 -29.49
C LYS A 852 -14.33 -10.93 -28.81
N ASP A 853 -13.16 -10.60 -28.29
CA ASP A 853 -12.88 -9.30 -27.65
C ASP A 853 -13.01 -8.11 -28.59
N ASP A 854 -13.00 -8.37 -29.90
CA ASP A 854 -13.27 -7.39 -30.93
C ASP A 854 -14.78 -7.16 -31.16
N GLY A 855 -15.70 -7.89 -30.51
CA GLY A 855 -17.14 -7.74 -30.70
C GLY A 855 -17.70 -8.48 -31.93
N THR A 856 -16.95 -9.39 -32.54
CA THR A 856 -17.42 -10.33 -33.58
C THR A 856 -17.69 -11.72 -33.01
N PHE A 857 -18.46 -12.56 -33.71
CA PHE A 857 -18.74 -13.93 -33.28
C PHE A 857 -17.64 -14.90 -33.70
N TYR A 858 -17.35 -15.89 -32.87
CA TYR A 858 -16.63 -17.08 -33.32
C TYR A 858 -17.49 -17.85 -34.33
N THR A 859 -16.93 -18.21 -35.48
CA THR A 859 -17.59 -18.99 -36.52
C THR A 859 -16.78 -20.24 -36.88
N ASP A 860 -17.45 -21.30 -37.31
CA ASP A 860 -16.81 -22.49 -37.88
C ASP A 860 -16.24 -22.20 -39.28
N ALA A 861 -15.63 -23.21 -39.90
CA ALA A 861 -14.98 -23.10 -41.20
C ALA A 861 -15.95 -22.72 -42.34
N GLU A 862 -17.25 -22.94 -42.14
CA GLU A 862 -18.34 -22.59 -43.04
C GLU A 862 -18.97 -21.22 -42.74
N GLY A 863 -18.45 -20.50 -41.74
CA GLY A 863 -18.91 -19.16 -41.35
C GLY A 863 -20.15 -19.16 -40.44
N LYS A 864 -20.55 -20.30 -39.89
CA LYS A 864 -21.68 -20.41 -38.96
C LYS A 864 -21.21 -20.19 -37.53
N THR A 865 -21.95 -19.41 -36.75
CA THR A 865 -21.58 -19.09 -35.37
C THR A 865 -21.41 -20.33 -34.51
N ILE A 866 -20.28 -20.41 -33.81
CA ILE A 866 -19.96 -21.47 -32.86
C ILE A 866 -20.77 -21.26 -31.59
N MET A 867 -21.50 -22.31 -31.19
CA MET A 867 -22.14 -22.42 -29.88
C MET A 867 -21.21 -23.17 -28.94
N LYS A 868 -20.93 -22.62 -27.76
CA LYS A 868 -20.12 -23.26 -26.74
C LYS A 868 -20.84 -23.25 -25.40
N ASP A 869 -20.74 -24.36 -24.69
CA ASP A 869 -21.23 -24.51 -23.33
C ASP A 869 -20.59 -23.47 -22.42
N ASN A 870 -21.44 -22.78 -21.66
CA ASN A 870 -21.03 -21.66 -20.84
C ASN A 870 -21.81 -21.66 -19.53
N LEU A 871 -21.11 -21.36 -18.44
CA LEU A 871 -21.71 -21.23 -17.11
C LEU A 871 -22.47 -19.91 -17.05
N THR A 872 -23.79 -19.98 -17.06
CA THR A 872 -24.70 -18.83 -17.09
C THR A 872 -25.74 -18.95 -16.00
N TRP A 873 -26.02 -17.84 -15.33
CA TRP A 873 -27.20 -17.68 -14.48
C TRP A 873 -28.30 -17.05 -15.30
N GLY A 874 -28.85 -17.85 -16.21
CA GLY A 874 -29.98 -17.45 -17.04
C GLY A 874 -29.74 -16.11 -17.75
N ASP A 875 -30.83 -15.44 -18.09
CA ASP A 875 -30.82 -14.10 -18.65
C ASP A 875 -31.25 -13.11 -17.54
N SER A 876 -30.89 -13.37 -16.27
CA SER A 876 -31.28 -12.60 -15.08
C SER A 876 -30.61 -11.23 -15.02
N GLY A 877 -31.33 -10.22 -14.51
CA GLY A 877 -30.77 -8.87 -14.42
C GLY A 877 -31.79 -7.78 -14.06
N ILE A 878 -31.47 -6.56 -14.47
CA ILE A 878 -32.26 -5.36 -14.14
C ILE A 878 -32.75 -4.69 -15.43
N TYR A 879 -34.06 -4.66 -15.68
CA TYR A 879 -34.62 -3.85 -16.75
C TYR A 879 -34.71 -2.38 -16.35
N LEU A 880 -34.22 -1.52 -17.24
CA LEU A 880 -34.27 -0.07 -17.12
C LEU A 880 -35.54 0.44 -17.80
N ARG A 881 -36.37 1.17 -17.05
CA ARG A 881 -37.68 1.69 -17.51
C ARG A 881 -38.62 0.60 -18.03
N GLY A 882 -38.55 -0.60 -17.46
CA GLY A 882 -39.38 -1.76 -17.80
C GLY A 882 -39.13 -2.34 -19.21
N ALA A 883 -38.12 -1.84 -19.92
CA ALA A 883 -37.84 -2.24 -21.28
C ALA A 883 -36.91 -3.45 -21.31
N ARG A 884 -37.40 -4.56 -21.88
CA ARG A 884 -36.63 -5.82 -21.98
C ARG A 884 -35.28 -5.67 -22.69
N LEU A 885 -35.19 -4.80 -23.70
CA LEU A 885 -33.95 -4.55 -24.45
C LEU A 885 -32.98 -3.62 -23.71
N ALA A 886 -33.41 -3.05 -22.57
CA ALA A 886 -32.66 -2.16 -21.70
C ALA A 886 -32.28 -2.89 -20.40
N GLN A 887 -31.68 -4.08 -20.50
CA GLN A 887 -31.33 -4.90 -19.34
C GLN A 887 -29.87 -4.70 -18.96
N VAL A 888 -29.55 -4.57 -17.66
CA VAL A 888 -28.19 -4.81 -17.14
C VAL A 888 -28.13 -6.24 -16.61
N ASN A 889 -27.34 -7.09 -17.25
CA ASN A 889 -27.31 -8.53 -16.98
C ASN A 889 -26.39 -8.90 -15.81
N ILE A 890 -26.77 -9.96 -15.09
CA ILE A 890 -26.00 -10.57 -14.00
C ILE A 890 -25.34 -11.86 -14.49
N TRP A 891 -24.05 -11.99 -14.21
CA TRP A 891 -23.19 -13.15 -14.42
C TRP A 891 -23.11 -13.66 -15.87
N CYS A 892 -22.73 -12.77 -16.77
CA CYS A 892 -22.53 -13.08 -18.19
C CYS A 892 -21.10 -13.57 -18.43
N GLN A 893 -20.79 -14.83 -18.17
CA GLN A 893 -19.56 -15.40 -18.72
C GLN A 893 -19.66 -15.40 -20.26
N PRO A 894 -18.58 -15.20 -21.04
CA PRO A 894 -17.24 -14.82 -20.61
C PRO A 894 -17.00 -13.28 -20.56
N CYS A 895 -18.01 -12.43 -20.68
CA CYS A 895 -17.81 -10.97 -20.72
C CYS A 895 -17.80 -10.28 -19.34
N GLY A 896 -18.29 -10.92 -18.28
CA GLY A 896 -18.45 -10.33 -16.93
C GLY A 896 -19.87 -9.78 -16.71
N SER A 897 -20.24 -9.49 -15.46
CA SER A 897 -21.55 -8.86 -15.18
C SER A 897 -21.59 -7.39 -15.60
N GLY A 898 -22.78 -6.88 -15.91
CA GLY A 898 -23.00 -5.49 -16.27
C GLY A 898 -23.23 -5.25 -17.76
N GLU A 899 -23.24 -6.30 -18.59
CA GLU A 899 -23.62 -6.21 -20.01
C GLU A 899 -24.99 -5.52 -20.18
N VAL A 900 -25.10 -4.61 -21.16
CA VAL A 900 -26.31 -3.80 -21.40
C VAL A 900 -27.06 -4.22 -22.66
N GLY A 901 -28.23 -4.82 -22.48
CA GLY A 901 -29.20 -5.15 -23.51
C GLY A 901 -28.83 -6.36 -24.39
N THR A 902 -29.73 -6.78 -25.27
CA THR A 902 -29.51 -7.93 -26.17
C THR A 902 -28.65 -7.59 -27.40
N LYS A 903 -28.02 -6.40 -27.43
CA LYS A 903 -27.37 -5.82 -28.62
C LYS A 903 -26.07 -6.50 -29.03
N PHE A 904 -25.47 -7.32 -28.18
CA PHE A 904 -24.38 -8.20 -28.62
C PHE A 904 -24.82 -9.15 -29.74
N LYS A 905 -26.12 -9.46 -29.85
CA LYS A 905 -26.73 -10.28 -30.91
C LYS A 905 -27.22 -9.49 -32.13
N ASP A 906 -27.17 -8.15 -32.10
CA ASP A 906 -27.58 -7.32 -33.24
C ASP A 906 -26.45 -7.25 -34.28
N LEU A 907 -26.55 -8.13 -35.28
CA LEU A 907 -25.61 -8.17 -36.40
C LEU A 907 -25.67 -6.91 -37.30
N GLN A 908 -26.69 -6.07 -37.15
CA GLN A 908 -26.79 -4.78 -37.87
C GLN A 908 -26.11 -3.63 -37.12
N ALA A 909 -25.78 -3.81 -35.83
CA ALA A 909 -25.00 -2.82 -35.08
C ALA A 909 -23.54 -2.81 -35.55
N THR A 910 -22.87 -1.67 -35.43
CA THR A 910 -21.43 -1.60 -35.65
C THR A 910 -20.68 -2.35 -34.55
N GLN A 911 -19.45 -2.74 -34.84
CA GLN A 911 -18.54 -3.36 -33.87
C GLN A 911 -18.34 -2.47 -32.63
N GLU A 912 -18.15 -1.17 -32.84
CA GLU A 912 -18.02 -0.17 -31.78
C GLU A 912 -19.27 -0.09 -30.89
N GLU A 913 -20.47 -0.15 -31.49
CA GLU A 913 -21.72 -0.15 -30.73
C GLU A 913 -21.89 -1.40 -29.87
N ARG A 914 -21.44 -2.58 -30.35
CA ARG A 914 -21.47 -3.82 -29.57
C ARG A 914 -20.47 -3.79 -28.41
N LEU A 915 -19.25 -3.30 -28.65
CA LEU A 915 -18.23 -3.18 -27.61
C LEU A 915 -18.67 -2.27 -26.46
N LYS A 916 -19.37 -1.16 -26.76
CA LYS A 916 -19.92 -0.27 -25.72
C LYS A 916 -20.99 -0.92 -24.85
N THR A 917 -21.61 -2.01 -25.28
CA THR A 917 -22.60 -2.76 -24.50
C THR A 917 -22.00 -3.91 -23.69
N MET A 918 -20.71 -4.21 -23.87
CA MET A 918 -20.01 -5.30 -23.19
C MET A 918 -19.10 -4.76 -22.07
N PRO A 919 -19.02 -5.44 -20.91
CA PRO A 919 -18.11 -5.03 -19.84
C PRO A 919 -16.66 -4.99 -20.33
N SER A 920 -16.01 -3.85 -20.11
CA SER A 920 -14.61 -3.61 -20.50
C SER A 920 -13.60 -4.24 -19.54
N THR A 921 -14.04 -4.57 -18.32
CA THR A 921 -13.26 -5.28 -17.31
C THR A 921 -14.17 -6.19 -16.51
N ARG A 922 -13.63 -7.32 -16.06
CA ARG A 922 -14.33 -8.23 -15.15
C ARG A 922 -14.07 -7.79 -13.71
N ALA A 923 -15.14 -7.38 -13.03
CA ALA A 923 -15.09 -6.93 -11.65
C ALA A 923 -15.99 -7.76 -10.73
N ASP A 924 -16.53 -8.87 -11.21
CA ASP A 924 -17.35 -9.82 -10.47
C ASP A 924 -16.61 -10.41 -9.26
N LYS A 925 -17.28 -10.41 -8.10
CA LYS A 925 -16.89 -11.19 -6.92
C LYS A 925 -17.45 -12.61 -7.00
N GLY A 926 -16.87 -13.52 -6.22
CA GLY A 926 -17.18 -14.94 -6.24
C GLY A 926 -18.60 -15.30 -5.79
N LEU A 927 -18.92 -16.59 -5.91
CA LEU A 927 -20.19 -17.13 -5.44
C LEU A 927 -20.39 -16.87 -3.94
N GLY A 928 -21.59 -16.43 -3.55
CA GLY A 928 -21.95 -16.07 -2.17
C GLY A 928 -21.57 -14.64 -1.77
N GLU A 929 -20.71 -13.97 -2.55
CA GLU A 929 -20.25 -12.61 -2.28
C GLU A 929 -21.18 -11.55 -2.88
N TRP A 930 -21.33 -10.43 -2.17
CA TRP A 930 -22.13 -9.31 -2.61
C TRP A 930 -21.38 -8.44 -3.62
N ASN A 931 -21.96 -8.38 -4.82
CA ASN A 931 -21.60 -7.47 -5.90
C ASN A 931 -22.47 -6.21 -5.82
N ARG A 932 -21.91 -5.05 -6.18
CA ARG A 932 -22.64 -3.78 -6.24
C ARG A 932 -22.62 -3.23 -7.65
N PHE A 933 -23.80 -3.02 -8.22
CA PHE A 933 -23.95 -2.17 -9.39
C PHE A 933 -24.23 -0.72 -9.01
N VAL A 934 -23.63 0.20 -9.77
CA VAL A 934 -24.08 1.59 -9.89
C VAL A 934 -24.39 1.83 -11.37
N ILE A 935 -25.68 1.94 -11.69
CA ILE A 935 -26.18 2.07 -13.06
C ILE A 935 -26.69 3.50 -13.24
N THR A 936 -26.10 4.25 -14.16
CA THR A 936 -26.55 5.60 -14.48
C THR A 936 -27.20 5.61 -15.86
N LEU A 937 -28.49 5.96 -15.91
CA LEU A 937 -29.24 6.15 -17.15
C LEU A 937 -29.52 7.65 -17.36
N ARG A 938 -29.10 8.16 -18.52
CA ARG A 938 -29.39 9.52 -18.99
C ARG A 938 -29.94 9.47 -20.40
N VAL A 939 -31.21 9.85 -20.58
CA VAL A 939 -31.97 9.77 -21.85
C VAL A 939 -32.00 8.35 -22.41
N ASP A 940 -30.98 7.97 -23.20
CA ASP A 940 -30.78 6.67 -23.85
C ASP A 940 -29.38 6.08 -23.62
N ARG A 941 -28.58 6.70 -22.73
CA ARG A 941 -27.20 6.32 -22.40
C ARG A 941 -27.10 5.69 -21.03
N VAL A 942 -26.42 4.55 -20.98
CA VAL A 942 -26.21 3.76 -19.78
C VAL A 942 -24.72 3.66 -19.48
N ASP A 943 -24.36 3.99 -18.25
CA ASP A 943 -23.09 3.71 -17.63
C ASP A 943 -23.30 2.67 -16.52
N VAL A 944 -22.38 1.72 -16.40
CA VAL A 944 -22.42 0.70 -15.33
C VAL A 944 -21.07 0.63 -14.67
N SER A 945 -21.05 0.84 -13.36
CA SER A 945 -19.94 0.46 -12.49
C SER A 945 -20.30 -0.81 -11.72
N LEU A 946 -19.35 -1.74 -11.64
CA LEU A 946 -19.45 -2.97 -10.85
C LEU A 946 -18.32 -2.98 -9.84
N ASN A 947 -18.67 -3.06 -8.54
CA ASN A 947 -17.71 -3.10 -7.43
C ASN A 947 -16.66 -1.97 -7.46
N GLY A 948 -17.05 -0.78 -7.92
CA GLY A 948 -16.19 0.40 -8.03
C GLY A 948 -15.39 0.49 -9.33
N ALA A 949 -15.31 -0.58 -10.14
CA ALA A 949 -14.74 -0.53 -11.47
C ALA A 949 -15.79 -0.02 -12.48
N GLN A 950 -15.41 0.88 -13.38
CA GLN A 950 -16.27 1.27 -14.49
C GLN A 950 -16.24 0.15 -15.54
N VAL A 951 -17.35 -0.55 -15.74
CA VAL A 951 -17.42 -1.69 -16.66
C VAL A 951 -18.07 -1.33 -17.98
N ILE A 952 -19.07 -0.46 -17.99
CA ILE A 952 -19.73 0.07 -19.20
C ILE A 952 -19.68 1.58 -19.18
N GLN A 953 -19.28 2.20 -20.30
CA GLN A 953 -19.28 3.66 -20.44
C GLN A 953 -20.04 4.10 -21.70
N GLY A 954 -21.15 4.82 -21.50
CA GLY A 954 -21.92 5.49 -22.56
C GLY A 954 -22.67 4.57 -23.54
N ALA A 955 -23.06 3.37 -23.10
CA ALA A 955 -23.81 2.41 -23.92
C ALA A 955 -25.14 3.00 -24.39
N ARG A 956 -25.46 2.89 -25.69
CA ARG A 956 -26.75 3.37 -26.22
C ARG A 956 -27.80 2.28 -26.19
N VAL A 957 -28.91 2.53 -25.53
CA VAL A 957 -30.09 1.64 -25.57
C VAL A 957 -31.13 2.21 -26.54
N LYS A 958 -31.52 1.43 -27.56
CA LYS A 958 -32.54 1.84 -28.53
C LYS A 958 -33.93 1.57 -27.95
N ASP A 959 -34.91 2.39 -28.32
CA ASP A 959 -36.33 2.20 -27.99
C ASP A 959 -36.64 2.10 -26.48
N ILE A 960 -35.75 2.65 -25.64
CA ILE A 960 -36.02 2.80 -24.21
C ILE A 960 -37.10 3.89 -24.02
N PRO A 961 -38.18 3.63 -23.26
CA PRO A 961 -39.20 4.63 -22.97
C PRO A 961 -38.58 5.88 -22.32
N ALA A 962 -39.23 7.04 -22.47
CA ALA A 962 -38.81 8.27 -21.80
C ALA A 962 -38.92 8.15 -20.26
N GLU A 963 -39.83 7.29 -19.78
CA GLU A 963 -40.11 7.03 -18.38
C GLU A 963 -40.67 5.60 -18.23
N GLY A 964 -40.31 4.90 -17.15
CA GLY A 964 -40.82 3.55 -16.85
C GLY A 964 -40.27 2.98 -15.54
N PRO A 965 -40.73 1.80 -15.08
CA PRO A 965 -40.32 1.23 -13.81
C PRO A 965 -38.90 0.64 -13.85
N ILE A 966 -38.31 0.37 -12.69
CA ILE A 966 -37.14 -0.53 -12.59
C ILE A 966 -37.67 -1.92 -12.33
N THR A 967 -37.15 -2.93 -13.04
CA THR A 967 -37.65 -4.30 -12.90
C THR A 967 -36.51 -5.26 -12.61
N LEU A 968 -36.61 -5.98 -11.49
CA LEU A 968 -35.77 -7.14 -11.22
C LEU A 968 -36.34 -8.31 -12.01
N GLN A 969 -35.56 -8.83 -12.94
CA GLN A 969 -35.94 -9.95 -13.78
C GLN A 969 -35.10 -11.17 -13.36
N ASN A 970 -35.78 -12.30 -13.14
CA ASN A 970 -35.13 -13.53 -12.71
C ASN A 970 -35.62 -14.73 -13.55
N HIS A 971 -34.67 -15.53 -14.04
CA HIS A 971 -34.87 -16.75 -14.85
C HIS A 971 -34.78 -18.05 -14.03
N LYS A 972 -35.23 -18.02 -12.77
CA LYS A 972 -35.07 -19.09 -11.76
C LYS A 972 -33.62 -19.28 -11.32
N ASP A 973 -32.85 -18.20 -11.40
CA ASP A 973 -31.48 -18.17 -10.93
C ASP A 973 -31.45 -17.88 -9.43
N ALA A 974 -30.48 -18.48 -8.73
CA ALA A 974 -30.27 -18.29 -7.30
C ALA A 974 -29.60 -16.93 -7.05
N VAL A 975 -30.33 -15.85 -7.34
CA VAL A 975 -29.90 -14.47 -7.19
C VAL A 975 -30.67 -13.84 -6.03
N GLU A 976 -29.94 -13.16 -5.16
CA GLU A 976 -30.50 -12.34 -4.10
C GLU A 976 -30.16 -10.87 -4.34
N PHE A 977 -31.08 -9.97 -4.01
CA PHE A 977 -30.90 -8.52 -4.13
C PHE A 977 -31.09 -7.83 -2.78
N ARG A 978 -30.33 -6.75 -2.54
CA ARG A 978 -30.53 -5.86 -1.38
C ARG A 978 -30.05 -4.45 -1.70
N ASN A 979 -30.21 -3.54 -0.75
CA ASN A 979 -29.59 -2.20 -0.81
C ASN A 979 -29.93 -1.47 -2.11
N ILE A 980 -31.22 -1.45 -2.45
CA ILE A 980 -31.71 -0.89 -3.71
C ILE A 980 -32.05 0.58 -3.50
N PHE A 981 -31.24 1.46 -4.07
CA PHE A 981 -31.35 2.90 -3.89
C PHE A 981 -31.38 3.62 -5.24
N ILE A 982 -32.13 4.72 -5.30
CA ILE A 982 -32.25 5.51 -6.53
C ILE A 982 -32.02 7.00 -6.29
N GLN A 983 -31.32 7.63 -7.22
CA GLN A 983 -31.22 9.07 -7.35
C GLN A 983 -31.79 9.45 -8.73
N GLU A 984 -32.86 10.24 -8.77
CA GLU A 984 -33.47 10.75 -10.01
C GLU A 984 -32.72 11.96 -10.58
#